data_AF-A0ABD0SPS5-F1
#
_entry.id   AF-A0ABD0SPS5-F1
#
_cell.length_a   1.000
_cell.length_b   1.000
_cell.length_c   1.000
_cell.angle_alpha   90.00
_cell.angle_beta   90.00
_cell.angle_gamma   90.00
#
_symmetry.space_group_name_H-M   'P 1'
#
loop_
_entity.id
_entity.type
_entity.pdbx_description
1 polymer ?
#
loop_
_entity_poly.entity_id
_entity_poly.type
_entity_poly.pdbx_seq_one_letter_code
_entity_poly.pdbx_strand_id
1 'polypeptide(L)'
;MFLLKAERKRKPEDKTQNSETVAASPQPDIDNSDINLPGSWNSETGIKKVKRLSKFNDQWLKEADFKSWLRKSSNLKDGNELALCTVCSTSIIAHKSDLIRHMKSDRHQKKTLEIKDVPKISSYILPTDLEKNVRRAELKLAGALAENNIPISFIDTLGPLCANIFPDSTIARNVNLHRTKATAILKNILGKSFMESTNQMMRNNGCFYSIIMDETTDQSTMKQCCFTAIVYDQEINKVQTVFLDMVEVASGTASGLHSCLTEMLTKKNIPMDNMVGFSSDTTNVMVGEHCSVFALLKKDLPHIALIKCSCHMIHLSASKACLKLPRYVEDLLRCIGAHFSRSSHRQIKFKEFQEFFNVDIHKILAPAQTRWLSLKACVDRVLEQYVPLKAYLTESVFSDPSKTTEEMLNTMNNHLTLVYLEFMSYVLSLVTDFNTVFQSETPLLHKLKPDVEKLLKTLSANYMNVNYVRSCQDILSAEFTNTAHFVGLDDIYIGMKASESVDNLKKDPNVPRYAITDFYKSCQAFYIQLTTDITQRFDFSDTLFSFISLVNPSEAQQLKVKSLKPLLQRFPILENVVTSQKLDDEWRAHAMLDYSALGLKDDEDPETYWAKVFRLKNSAGHEMFLNLKYAISLLLVLPFSNASVERKFSVLKNLKTENRNRLQNDSVVALMASREGIKKKGGSLKFEPSNDMLIRQIWRNEEL
;
A
#
# COMPACT_ATOMS: atom_id res chain seq x y z
N MET A 1 26.83 9.05 -1.30
CA MET A 1 26.51 10.33 -0.63
C MET A 1 25.90 11.25 -1.68
N PHE A 2 24.83 11.99 -1.36
CA PHE A 2 24.10 12.94 -2.22
C PHE A 2 23.70 12.51 -3.65
N LEU A 3 22.41 12.27 -3.85
CA LEU A 3 21.72 12.65 -5.09
C LEU A 3 20.98 13.97 -4.83
N LEU A 4 21.66 15.09 -5.05
CA LEU A 4 21.04 16.42 -5.06
C LEU A 4 20.23 16.60 -6.35
N LYS A 5 19.11 17.33 -6.27
CA LYS A 5 18.28 17.68 -7.44
C LYS A 5 19.09 18.51 -8.44
N ALA A 6 19.24 18.01 -9.66
CA ALA A 6 19.89 18.73 -10.75
C ALA A 6 18.91 19.67 -11.47
N GLU A 7 18.54 20.78 -10.84
CA GLU A 7 17.76 21.84 -11.49
C GLU A 7 18.61 22.57 -12.54
N ARG A 8 18.27 22.38 -13.83
CA ARG A 8 18.89 23.12 -14.93
C ARG A 8 18.43 24.58 -14.97
N LYS A 9 19.08 25.44 -14.19
CA LYS A 9 19.00 26.91 -14.37
C LYS A 9 19.54 27.28 -15.75
N ARG A 10 18.68 27.87 -16.60
CA ARG A 10 19.13 28.77 -17.67
C ARG A 10 19.25 30.18 -17.09
N LYS A 11 20.30 30.91 -17.47
CA LYS A 11 20.43 32.36 -17.24
C LYS A 11 20.10 33.13 -18.54
N PRO A 12 19.77 34.43 -18.44
CA PRO A 12 19.24 35.21 -19.56
C PRO A 12 20.31 36.04 -20.29
N GLU A 13 19.99 36.43 -21.53
CA GLU A 13 20.59 37.59 -22.22
C GLU A 13 19.50 38.43 -22.90
N ASP A 14 19.83 39.69 -23.17
CA ASP A 14 18.97 40.83 -23.53
C ASP A 14 18.31 40.75 -24.93
N LYS A 15 17.09 41.26 -25.20
CA LYS A 15 16.51 42.62 -25.14
C LYS A 15 16.98 43.63 -26.22
N THR A 16 16.08 43.85 -27.18
CA THR A 16 15.64 45.14 -27.75
C THR A 16 14.19 44.89 -28.26
N GLN A 17 13.13 45.65 -27.93
CA GLN A 17 12.83 47.07 -28.21
C GLN A 17 12.88 47.40 -29.72
N ASN A 18 11.86 47.95 -30.37
CA ASN A 18 10.56 48.53 -29.96
C ASN A 18 9.53 48.31 -31.10
N SER A 19 8.21 48.43 -30.95
CA SER A 19 7.32 48.75 -29.80
C SER A 19 5.95 47.99 -30.00
N GLU A 20 4.70 48.35 -29.67
CA GLU A 20 3.95 49.57 -29.27
C GLU A 20 2.76 49.29 -28.30
N THR A 21 2.12 50.39 -27.91
CA THR A 21 0.89 50.65 -27.14
C THR A 21 -0.44 50.26 -27.81
N VAL A 22 -1.63 50.18 -27.18
CA VAL A 22 -2.10 49.87 -25.79
C VAL A 22 -3.65 49.95 -25.79
N ALA A 23 -4.33 49.39 -24.78
CA ALA A 23 -5.77 49.54 -24.46
C ALA A 23 -6.83 48.94 -25.43
N ALA A 24 -8.13 48.87 -25.09
CA ALA A 24 -8.81 48.33 -23.89
C ALA A 24 -10.35 48.39 -24.06
N SER A 25 -11.07 47.28 -23.82
CA SER A 25 -12.56 47.22 -23.64
C SER A 25 -13.40 47.68 -24.88
N PRO A 26 -14.77 47.64 -24.87
CA PRO A 26 -15.73 47.01 -23.97
C PRO A 26 -16.77 46.08 -24.69
N GLN A 27 -17.81 45.67 -23.96
CA GLN A 27 -19.16 45.23 -24.44
C GLN A 27 -20.00 46.41 -25.00
N PRO A 28 -21.27 46.27 -25.50
CA PRO A 28 -22.07 45.09 -25.89
C PRO A 28 -22.82 45.25 -27.26
N ASP A 29 -23.89 44.46 -27.47
CA ASP A 29 -25.16 44.75 -28.17
C ASP A 29 -25.38 44.55 -29.70
N ILE A 30 -26.51 43.85 -29.99
CA ILE A 30 -27.64 44.17 -30.91
C ILE A 30 -27.30 45.05 -32.14
N ASP A 31 -27.53 44.64 -33.39
CA ASP A 31 -28.85 44.39 -34.02
C ASP A 31 -28.80 43.51 -35.30
N ASN A 32 -29.96 43.28 -35.91
CA ASN A 32 -30.18 42.78 -37.26
C ASN A 32 -29.70 43.78 -38.34
N SER A 33 -29.42 43.30 -39.56
CA SER A 33 -29.90 43.97 -40.80
C SER A 33 -29.70 43.10 -42.04
N ASP A 34 -30.65 43.19 -42.98
CA ASP A 34 -30.60 42.55 -44.30
C ASP A 34 -29.81 43.37 -45.33
N ILE A 35 -29.30 42.68 -46.37
CA ILE A 35 -28.76 43.25 -47.60
C ILE A 35 -29.20 42.32 -48.75
N ASN A 36 -29.90 42.74 -49.82
CA ASN A 36 -30.42 44.07 -50.19
C ASN A 36 -31.58 43.94 -51.20
N LEU A 37 -32.57 44.87 -51.14
CA LEU A 37 -33.26 45.64 -52.22
C LEU A 37 -33.58 45.04 -53.62
N PRO A 38 -34.51 45.64 -54.44
CA PRO A 38 -35.56 46.65 -54.18
C PRO A 38 -36.95 46.27 -54.80
N GLY A 39 -37.92 47.20 -54.86
CA GLY A 39 -38.53 47.46 -56.19
C GLY A 39 -40.04 47.34 -56.49
N SER A 40 -40.94 47.60 -55.53
CA SER A 40 -42.26 48.27 -55.71
C SER A 40 -43.41 47.73 -56.64
N TRP A 41 -44.62 48.21 -56.29
CA TRP A 41 -45.92 48.22 -57.02
C TRP A 41 -46.81 46.97 -57.10
N ASN A 42 -48.11 47.23 -57.01
CA ASN A 42 -49.21 46.27 -56.85
C ASN A 42 -49.72 45.69 -58.18
N SER A 43 -50.24 44.47 -58.15
CA SER A 43 -51.64 44.17 -58.56
C SER A 43 -52.03 42.72 -58.27
N GLU A 44 -53.32 42.43 -58.30
CA GLU A 44 -53.92 41.18 -57.82
C GLU A 44 -53.97 40.09 -58.90
N THR A 45 -53.57 38.85 -58.55
CA THR A 45 -54.20 37.64 -59.10
C THR A 45 -54.29 36.55 -58.02
N GLY A 46 -55.48 36.00 -57.82
CA GLY A 46 -55.77 35.07 -56.72
C GLY A 46 -55.44 33.61 -57.03
N ILE A 47 -54.33 33.08 -56.52
CA ILE A 47 -54.02 31.65 -56.56
C ILE A 47 -54.59 30.97 -55.29
N LYS A 48 -55.52 30.02 -55.48
CA LYS A 48 -56.13 29.23 -54.39
C LYS A 48 -55.05 28.42 -53.66
N LYS A 49 -54.76 28.76 -52.39
CA LYS A 49 -53.80 28.01 -51.55
C LYS A 49 -54.27 26.56 -51.37
N VAL A 50 -53.52 25.62 -51.95
CA VAL A 50 -53.72 24.18 -51.73
C VAL A 50 -53.55 23.86 -50.24
N LYS A 51 -54.52 23.17 -49.64
CA LYS A 51 -54.54 22.85 -48.21
C LYS A 51 -53.45 21.81 -47.90
N ARG A 52 -52.29 22.27 -47.44
CA ARG A 52 -51.09 21.46 -47.21
C ARG A 52 -51.31 20.49 -46.03
N LEU A 53 -51.58 19.23 -46.34
CA LEU A 53 -51.76 18.16 -45.34
C LEU A 53 -50.44 17.85 -44.63
N SER A 54 -50.50 17.65 -43.32
CA SER A 54 -49.33 17.30 -42.50
C SER A 54 -49.01 15.81 -42.54
N LYS A 55 -47.70 15.50 -42.59
CA LYS A 55 -47.14 14.15 -42.60
C LYS A 55 -46.17 13.97 -41.45
N PHE A 56 -46.10 12.77 -40.89
CA PHE A 56 -45.25 12.43 -39.76
C PHE A 56 -43.79 12.26 -40.21
N ASN A 57 -42.90 13.14 -39.72
CA ASN A 57 -41.46 12.99 -39.95
C ASN A 57 -40.88 11.99 -38.93
N ASP A 58 -40.41 10.84 -39.43
CA ASP A 58 -39.81 9.79 -38.60
C ASP A 58 -38.51 10.21 -37.87
N GLN A 59 -37.90 11.35 -38.24
CA GLN A 59 -36.81 11.96 -37.46
C GLN A 59 -37.27 12.39 -36.05
N TRP A 60 -38.55 12.73 -35.85
CA TRP A 60 -39.09 13.09 -34.53
C TRP A 60 -39.01 11.93 -33.52
N LEU A 61 -38.95 10.67 -33.98
CA LEU A 61 -38.72 9.50 -33.13
C LEU A 61 -37.27 9.42 -32.60
N LYS A 62 -36.36 10.28 -33.10
CA LYS A 62 -34.95 10.36 -32.71
C LYS A 62 -34.62 11.64 -31.94
N GLU A 63 -35.40 12.71 -32.09
CA GLU A 63 -35.26 13.96 -31.32
C GLU A 63 -35.46 13.72 -29.81
N ALA A 64 -34.61 14.30 -28.97
CA ALA A 64 -34.58 14.05 -27.52
C ALA A 64 -35.92 14.37 -26.83
N ASP A 65 -36.53 15.49 -27.21
CA ASP A 65 -37.79 16.02 -26.66
C ASP A 65 -39.00 15.09 -26.87
N PHE A 66 -38.96 14.23 -27.89
CA PHE A 66 -40.10 13.44 -28.34
C PHE A 66 -39.89 11.93 -28.25
N LYS A 67 -38.65 11.44 -28.45
CA LYS A 67 -38.29 10.01 -28.51
C LYS A 67 -38.83 9.16 -27.35
N SER A 68 -38.93 9.76 -26.16
CA SER A 68 -39.40 9.10 -24.92
C SER A 68 -40.90 8.75 -24.93
N TRP A 69 -41.74 9.56 -25.59
CA TRP A 69 -43.21 9.44 -25.51
C TRP A 69 -43.94 9.31 -26.87
N LEU A 70 -43.30 9.73 -27.97
CA LEU A 70 -43.90 9.80 -29.30
C LEU A 70 -43.88 8.44 -30.03
N ARG A 71 -44.97 8.11 -30.71
CA ARG A 71 -45.06 7.01 -31.68
C ARG A 71 -45.80 7.48 -32.94
N LYS A 72 -45.55 6.83 -34.07
CA LYS A 72 -46.31 7.02 -35.30
C LYS A 72 -47.69 6.37 -35.16
N SER A 73 -48.75 7.01 -35.63
CA SER A 73 -50.10 6.41 -35.71
C SER A 73 -50.39 5.94 -37.13
N SER A 74 -51.18 4.86 -37.26
CA SER A 74 -51.77 4.43 -38.53
C SER A 74 -52.96 5.29 -38.98
N ASN A 75 -53.51 6.10 -38.06
CA ASN A 75 -54.79 6.75 -38.26
C ASN A 75 -54.61 8.15 -38.87
N LEU A 76 -55.51 8.51 -39.79
CA LEU A 76 -55.57 9.84 -40.40
C LEU A 76 -56.72 10.65 -39.79
N LYS A 77 -56.60 11.99 -39.77
CA LYS A 77 -57.73 12.89 -39.53
C LYS A 77 -57.70 14.09 -40.49
N ASP A 78 -58.81 14.32 -41.20
CA ASP A 78 -58.97 15.42 -42.16
C ASP A 78 -57.85 15.45 -43.23
N GLY A 79 -57.36 14.26 -43.62
CA GLY A 79 -56.23 14.06 -44.54
C GLY A 79 -54.84 14.14 -43.91
N ASN A 80 -54.71 14.51 -42.64
CA ASN A 80 -53.44 14.62 -41.92
C ASN A 80 -53.04 13.28 -41.29
N GLU A 81 -51.74 12.98 -41.29
CA GLU A 81 -51.18 11.92 -40.46
C GLU A 81 -51.24 12.30 -38.97
N LEU A 82 -51.30 11.29 -38.09
CA LEU A 82 -51.35 11.48 -36.64
C LEU A 82 -50.12 10.88 -35.95
N ALA A 83 -49.73 11.50 -34.84
CA ALA A 83 -48.81 10.95 -33.86
C ALA A 83 -49.58 10.45 -32.65
N LEU A 84 -49.11 9.37 -32.01
CA LEU A 84 -49.64 8.88 -30.74
C LEU A 84 -48.69 9.26 -29.59
N CYS A 85 -49.22 9.89 -28.55
CA CYS A 85 -48.51 10.08 -27.30
C CYS A 85 -48.81 8.91 -26.35
N THR A 86 -47.78 8.15 -25.98
CA THR A 86 -47.89 7.00 -25.06
C THR A 86 -48.26 7.41 -23.64
N VAL A 87 -47.66 8.51 -23.13
CA VAL A 87 -47.95 9.09 -21.81
C VAL A 87 -49.42 9.51 -21.66
N CYS A 88 -49.95 10.25 -22.64
CA CYS A 88 -51.31 10.78 -22.59
C CYS A 88 -52.37 9.80 -23.09
N SER A 89 -51.96 8.77 -23.87
CA SER A 89 -52.83 7.91 -24.68
C SER A 89 -53.76 8.69 -25.60
N THR A 90 -53.21 9.69 -26.29
CA THR A 90 -53.95 10.60 -27.19
C THR A 90 -53.27 10.73 -28.54
N SER A 91 -54.07 10.77 -29.61
CA SER A 91 -53.60 11.12 -30.96
C SER A 91 -53.48 12.65 -31.11
N ILE A 92 -52.43 13.09 -31.81
CA ILE A 92 -52.07 14.50 -32.07
C ILE A 92 -51.86 14.64 -33.58
N ILE A 93 -52.16 15.79 -34.18
CA ILE A 93 -51.83 16.05 -35.59
C ILE A 93 -50.30 16.01 -35.76
N ALA A 94 -49.82 15.37 -36.83
CA ALA A 94 -48.40 15.17 -37.08
C ALA A 94 -47.70 16.44 -37.62
N HIS A 95 -47.77 17.53 -36.85
CA HIS A 95 -47.12 18.81 -37.13
C HIS A 95 -46.30 19.26 -35.93
N LYS A 96 -45.05 19.73 -36.14
CA LYS A 96 -44.10 19.95 -35.03
C LYS A 96 -44.58 20.95 -33.98
N SER A 97 -45.36 21.97 -34.37
CA SER A 97 -46.00 22.90 -33.42
C SER A 97 -46.99 22.22 -32.48
N ASP A 98 -47.73 21.20 -32.97
CA ASP A 98 -48.75 20.50 -32.20
C ASP A 98 -48.13 19.49 -31.23
N LEU A 99 -47.01 18.88 -31.62
CA LEU A 99 -46.19 18.05 -30.72
C LEU A 99 -45.60 18.90 -29.58
N ILE A 100 -45.02 20.07 -29.89
CA ILE A 100 -44.50 21.00 -28.89
C ILE A 100 -45.62 21.52 -27.98
N ARG A 101 -46.78 21.87 -28.54
CA ARG A 101 -47.96 22.32 -27.76
C ARG A 101 -48.52 21.21 -26.87
N HIS A 102 -48.52 19.95 -27.32
CA HIS A 102 -48.90 18.82 -26.49
C HIS A 102 -47.90 18.60 -25.34
N MET A 103 -46.60 18.61 -25.63
CA MET A 103 -45.53 18.47 -24.64
C MET A 103 -45.59 19.55 -23.56
N LYS A 104 -45.96 20.78 -23.94
CA LYS A 104 -46.15 21.92 -23.03
C LYS A 104 -47.52 21.95 -22.32
N SER A 105 -48.40 20.96 -22.52
CA SER A 105 -49.71 20.92 -21.85
C SER A 105 -49.62 20.30 -20.45
N ASP A 106 -50.33 20.88 -19.47
CA ASP A 106 -50.34 20.45 -18.07
C ASP A 106 -50.67 18.97 -17.92
N ARG A 107 -51.60 18.46 -18.74
CA ARG A 107 -51.98 17.03 -18.78
C ARG A 107 -50.81 16.14 -19.18
N HIS A 108 -49.94 16.57 -20.08
CA HIS A 108 -48.75 15.83 -20.48
C HIS A 108 -47.64 15.93 -19.43
N GLN A 109 -47.41 17.13 -18.89
CA GLN A 109 -46.39 17.36 -17.86
C GLN A 109 -46.71 16.59 -16.59
N LYS A 110 -47.95 16.69 -16.08
CA LYS A 110 -48.39 15.98 -14.88
C LYS A 110 -48.27 14.46 -15.03
N LYS A 111 -48.76 13.88 -16.15
CA LYS A 111 -48.60 12.44 -16.42
C LYS A 111 -47.15 12.01 -16.62
N THR A 112 -46.28 12.88 -17.13
CA THR A 112 -44.85 12.58 -17.27
C THR A 112 -44.14 12.56 -15.92
N LEU A 113 -44.56 13.40 -14.97
CA LEU A 113 -44.11 13.36 -13.57
C LEU A 113 -44.63 12.09 -12.88
N GLU A 114 -45.94 11.82 -12.96
CA GLU A 114 -46.57 10.59 -12.42
C GLU A 114 -45.90 9.30 -12.90
N ILE A 115 -45.35 9.27 -14.13
CA ILE A 115 -44.64 8.10 -14.69
C ILE A 115 -43.15 8.07 -14.32
N LYS A 116 -42.51 9.20 -14.00
CA LYS A 116 -41.10 9.23 -13.55
C LYS A 116 -40.90 8.54 -12.20
N ASP A 117 -41.87 8.68 -11.30
CA ASP A 117 -41.76 8.22 -9.91
C ASP A 117 -42.25 6.77 -9.71
N VAL A 118 -42.69 6.08 -10.77
CA VAL A 118 -43.04 4.65 -10.72
C VAL A 118 -41.79 3.78 -10.95
N PRO A 119 -41.28 3.04 -9.94
CA PRO A 119 -40.21 2.08 -10.16
C PRO A 119 -40.66 0.96 -11.10
N LYS A 120 -39.82 0.61 -12.09
CA LYS A 120 -40.11 -0.46 -13.04
C LYS A 120 -40.40 -1.77 -12.31
N ILE A 121 -41.53 -2.43 -12.65
CA ILE A 121 -42.00 -3.70 -12.06
C ILE A 121 -40.90 -4.79 -11.97
N SER A 122 -39.91 -4.76 -12.87
CA SER A 122 -38.68 -5.58 -12.80
C SER A 122 -37.89 -5.49 -11.49
N SER A 123 -38.11 -4.48 -10.63
CA SER A 123 -37.48 -4.40 -9.30
C SER A 123 -38.14 -5.28 -8.23
N TYR A 124 -39.31 -5.86 -8.51
CA TYR A 124 -40.09 -6.67 -7.57
C TYR A 124 -40.11 -8.17 -7.92
N ILE A 125 -39.49 -8.57 -9.03
CA ILE A 125 -39.29 -9.98 -9.37
C ILE A 125 -38.08 -10.49 -8.57
N LEU A 126 -38.33 -11.38 -7.60
CA LEU A 126 -37.26 -12.10 -6.90
C LEU A 126 -36.47 -12.94 -7.92
N PRO A 127 -35.13 -12.87 -7.96
CA PRO A 127 -34.34 -13.66 -8.89
C PRO A 127 -34.60 -15.17 -8.71
N THR A 128 -34.69 -15.89 -9.82
CA THR A 128 -34.79 -17.35 -9.81
C THR A 128 -33.53 -17.96 -9.22
N ASP A 129 -33.63 -19.19 -8.69
CA ASP A 129 -32.45 -19.86 -8.11
C ASP A 129 -31.38 -20.20 -9.16
N LEU A 130 -31.76 -20.31 -10.45
CA LEU A 130 -30.80 -20.37 -11.54
C LEU A 130 -30.03 -19.04 -11.70
N GLU A 131 -30.72 -17.89 -11.70
CA GLU A 131 -30.06 -16.57 -11.77
C GLU A 131 -29.16 -16.31 -10.56
N LYS A 132 -29.58 -16.69 -9.35
CA LYS A 132 -28.73 -16.64 -8.14
C LYS A 132 -27.47 -17.49 -8.30
N ASN A 133 -27.60 -18.72 -8.80
CA ASN A 133 -26.47 -19.63 -8.98
C ASN A 133 -25.52 -19.20 -10.11
N VAL A 134 -26.04 -18.70 -11.23
CA VAL A 134 -25.24 -18.06 -12.29
C VAL A 134 -24.49 -16.87 -11.73
N ARG A 135 -25.17 -15.96 -11.02
CA ARG A 135 -24.54 -14.79 -10.40
C ARG A 135 -23.48 -15.18 -9.36
N ARG A 136 -23.73 -16.22 -8.56
CA ARG A 136 -22.73 -16.80 -7.63
C ARG A 136 -21.49 -17.29 -8.39
N ALA A 137 -21.67 -18.02 -9.49
CA ALA A 137 -20.55 -18.47 -10.32
C ALA A 137 -19.76 -17.28 -10.89
N GLU A 138 -20.44 -16.23 -11.38
CA GLU A 138 -19.78 -15.03 -11.89
C GLU A 138 -18.95 -14.30 -10.82
N LEU A 139 -19.46 -14.19 -9.59
CA LEU A 139 -18.73 -13.60 -8.46
C LEU A 139 -17.52 -14.44 -8.04
N LYS A 140 -17.65 -15.79 -7.97
CA LYS A 140 -16.53 -16.67 -7.61
C LYS A 140 -15.45 -16.69 -8.71
N LEU A 141 -15.83 -16.67 -9.99
CA LEU A 141 -14.89 -16.54 -11.11
C LEU A 141 -14.12 -15.20 -11.06
N ALA A 142 -14.82 -14.08 -10.88
CA ALA A 142 -14.18 -12.77 -10.75
C ALA A 142 -13.21 -12.70 -9.54
N GLY A 143 -13.62 -13.27 -8.39
CA GLY A 143 -12.77 -13.38 -7.20
C GLY A 143 -11.51 -14.23 -7.43
N ALA A 144 -11.63 -15.35 -8.14
CA ALA A 144 -10.50 -16.22 -8.49
C ALA A 144 -9.45 -15.51 -9.37
N LEU A 145 -9.87 -14.65 -10.31
CA LEU A 145 -8.94 -13.84 -11.11
C LEU A 145 -8.11 -12.88 -10.23
N ALA A 146 -8.75 -12.20 -9.28
CA ALA A 146 -8.08 -11.27 -8.36
C ALA A 146 -7.13 -11.99 -7.38
N GLU A 147 -7.57 -13.11 -6.82
CA GLU A 147 -6.74 -13.95 -5.93
C GLU A 147 -5.46 -14.47 -6.61
N ASN A 148 -5.52 -14.77 -7.91
CA ASN A 148 -4.43 -15.38 -8.65
C ASN A 148 -3.67 -14.39 -9.56
N ASN A 149 -3.94 -13.08 -9.46
CA ASN A 149 -3.37 -12.02 -10.32
C ASN A 149 -3.61 -12.23 -11.84
N ILE A 150 -4.60 -13.04 -12.22
CA ILE A 150 -4.88 -13.35 -13.63
C ILE A 150 -5.40 -12.09 -14.34
N PRO A 151 -5.00 -11.80 -15.61
CA PRO A 151 -5.56 -10.69 -16.37
C PRO A 151 -7.08 -10.83 -16.55
N ILE A 152 -7.85 -9.76 -16.30
CA ILE A 152 -9.31 -9.80 -16.36
C ILE A 152 -9.82 -10.22 -17.76
N SER A 153 -9.07 -9.91 -18.83
CA SER A 153 -9.37 -10.35 -20.20
C SER A 153 -9.37 -11.86 -20.41
N PHE A 154 -8.76 -12.66 -19.52
CA PHE A 154 -8.85 -14.12 -19.61
C PHE A 154 -10.28 -14.63 -19.43
N ILE A 155 -11.17 -13.85 -18.81
CA ILE A 155 -12.57 -14.25 -18.59
C ILE A 155 -13.36 -14.38 -19.89
N ASP A 156 -12.99 -13.62 -20.92
CA ASP A 156 -13.60 -13.69 -22.25
C ASP A 156 -13.33 -15.05 -22.94
N THR A 157 -12.31 -15.80 -22.49
CA THR A 157 -12.05 -17.19 -22.88
C THR A 157 -12.61 -18.17 -21.85
N LEU A 158 -12.40 -17.93 -20.55
CA LEU A 158 -12.74 -18.86 -19.48
C LEU A 158 -14.25 -19.09 -19.34
N GLY A 159 -15.08 -18.05 -19.51
CA GLY A 159 -16.55 -18.20 -19.48
C GLY A 159 -17.07 -19.16 -20.56
N PRO A 160 -16.80 -18.90 -21.85
CA PRO A 160 -17.14 -19.82 -22.95
C PRO A 160 -16.52 -21.21 -22.80
N LEU A 161 -15.29 -21.31 -22.28
CA LEU A 161 -14.63 -22.60 -22.04
C LEU A 161 -15.37 -23.43 -20.98
N CYS A 162 -15.84 -22.83 -19.88
CA CYS A 162 -16.67 -23.53 -18.90
C CYS A 162 -17.99 -24.04 -19.52
N ALA A 163 -18.64 -23.27 -20.38
CA ALA A 163 -19.86 -23.69 -21.09
C ALA A 163 -19.61 -24.84 -22.11
N ASN A 164 -18.38 -24.95 -22.63
CA ASN A 164 -17.97 -26.02 -23.54
C ASN A 164 -17.54 -27.31 -22.80
N ILE A 165 -16.83 -27.19 -21.68
CA ILE A 165 -16.38 -28.34 -20.86
C ILE A 165 -17.55 -28.97 -20.07
N PHE A 166 -18.53 -28.17 -19.63
CA PHE A 166 -19.68 -28.62 -18.85
C PHE A 166 -21.00 -28.36 -19.61
N PRO A 167 -21.25 -29.05 -20.74
CA PRO A 167 -22.41 -28.80 -21.60
C PRO A 167 -23.75 -29.21 -20.97
N ASP A 168 -23.71 -30.13 -20.02
CA ASP A 168 -24.83 -30.51 -19.15
C ASP A 168 -25.27 -29.33 -18.26
N SER A 169 -24.30 -28.64 -17.67
CA SER A 169 -24.52 -27.57 -16.68
C SER A 169 -25.27 -26.37 -17.28
N THR A 170 -26.51 -26.19 -16.82
CA THR A 170 -27.34 -24.99 -17.09
C THR A 170 -26.72 -23.73 -16.51
N ILE A 171 -25.97 -23.84 -15.40
CA ILE A 171 -25.27 -22.71 -14.79
C ILE A 171 -24.11 -22.28 -15.71
N ALA A 172 -23.27 -23.23 -16.17
CA ALA A 172 -22.11 -22.91 -16.99
C ALA A 172 -22.52 -22.26 -18.32
N ARG A 173 -23.55 -22.79 -18.99
CA ARG A 173 -24.11 -22.22 -20.23
C ARG A 173 -24.73 -20.83 -20.07
N ASN A 174 -25.17 -20.47 -18.87
CA ASN A 174 -25.81 -19.17 -18.59
C ASN A 174 -24.86 -18.12 -17.98
N VAL A 175 -23.61 -18.47 -17.66
CA VAL A 175 -22.58 -17.50 -17.23
C VAL A 175 -22.22 -16.58 -18.40
N ASN A 176 -22.64 -15.32 -18.32
CA ASN A 176 -22.35 -14.29 -19.32
C ASN A 176 -21.43 -13.26 -18.67
N LEU A 177 -20.15 -13.62 -18.57
CA LEU A 177 -19.12 -12.85 -17.86
C LEU A 177 -17.98 -12.44 -18.79
N HIS A 178 -18.13 -11.27 -19.40
CA HIS A 178 -17.08 -10.63 -20.19
C HIS A 178 -16.24 -9.65 -19.37
N ARG A 179 -15.04 -9.31 -19.85
CA ARG A 179 -14.06 -8.42 -19.18
C ARG A 179 -14.69 -7.18 -18.53
N THR A 180 -15.55 -6.47 -19.24
CA THR A 180 -16.19 -5.24 -18.73
C THR A 180 -17.10 -5.53 -17.52
N LYS A 181 -17.86 -6.64 -17.55
CA LYS A 181 -18.73 -7.07 -16.44
C LYS A 181 -17.91 -7.62 -15.27
N ALA A 182 -16.81 -8.32 -15.53
CA ALA A 182 -15.88 -8.78 -14.51
C ALA A 182 -15.20 -7.60 -13.78
N THR A 183 -14.73 -6.58 -14.52
CA THR A 183 -14.23 -5.33 -13.92
C THR A 183 -15.30 -4.62 -13.09
N ALA A 184 -16.55 -4.55 -13.57
CA ALA A 184 -17.65 -3.94 -12.82
C ALA A 184 -18.02 -4.72 -11.55
N ILE A 185 -18.00 -6.06 -11.58
CA ILE A 185 -18.14 -6.93 -10.39
C ILE A 185 -17.00 -6.67 -9.39
N LEU A 186 -15.76 -6.59 -9.86
CA LEU A 186 -14.59 -6.33 -9.01
C LEU A 186 -14.66 -4.95 -8.36
N LYS A 187 -14.97 -3.89 -9.12
CA LYS A 187 -15.15 -2.52 -8.59
C LYS A 187 -16.35 -2.41 -7.64
N ASN A 188 -17.55 -2.70 -8.16
CA ASN A 188 -18.80 -2.24 -7.56
C ASN A 188 -19.38 -3.23 -6.53
N ILE A 189 -18.94 -4.49 -6.54
CA ILE A 189 -19.44 -5.53 -5.63
C ILE A 189 -18.31 -6.04 -4.73
N LEU A 190 -17.34 -6.77 -5.27
CA LEU A 190 -16.33 -7.46 -4.44
C LEU A 190 -15.46 -6.45 -3.70
N GLY A 191 -14.81 -5.53 -4.42
CA GLY A 191 -13.97 -4.48 -3.83
C GLY A 191 -14.74 -3.59 -2.85
N LYS A 192 -15.87 -3.02 -3.28
CA LYS A 192 -16.73 -2.21 -2.38
C LYS A 192 -17.15 -2.99 -1.12
N SER A 193 -17.66 -4.21 -1.23
CA SER A 193 -18.18 -4.94 -0.06
C SER A 193 -17.09 -5.38 0.92
N PHE A 194 -15.90 -5.78 0.43
CA PHE A 194 -14.78 -6.14 1.31
C PHE A 194 -14.15 -4.94 2.01
N MET A 195 -14.01 -3.79 1.31
CA MET A 195 -13.59 -2.55 1.97
C MET A 195 -14.65 -2.10 2.98
N GLU A 196 -15.92 -2.15 2.61
CA GLU A 196 -17.01 -1.63 3.44
C GLU A 196 -17.19 -2.41 4.75
N SER A 197 -17.00 -3.74 4.77
CA SER A 197 -16.96 -4.48 6.04
C SER A 197 -15.82 -4.04 6.97
N THR A 198 -14.71 -3.54 6.40
CA THR A 198 -13.58 -3.01 7.17
C THR A 198 -13.84 -1.57 7.62
N ASN A 199 -14.40 -0.73 6.74
CA ASN A 199 -14.82 0.62 7.08
C ASN A 199 -15.83 0.61 8.24
N GLN A 200 -16.83 -0.28 8.19
CA GLN A 200 -17.88 -0.40 9.22
C GLN A 200 -17.29 -0.74 10.59
N MET A 201 -16.31 -1.65 10.66
CA MET A 201 -15.57 -1.93 11.89
C MET A 201 -14.89 -0.64 12.43
N MET A 202 -14.18 0.09 11.57
CA MET A 202 -13.45 1.32 11.94
C MET A 202 -14.35 2.52 12.28
N ARG A 203 -15.63 2.50 11.87
CA ARG A 203 -16.64 3.50 12.25
C ARG A 203 -17.16 3.33 13.68
N ASN A 204 -16.99 2.16 14.28
CA ASN A 204 -17.50 1.89 15.62
C ASN A 204 -16.73 2.70 16.68
N ASN A 205 -17.46 3.24 17.67
CA ASN A 205 -16.82 3.90 18.81
C ASN A 205 -15.90 2.91 19.56
N GLY A 206 -14.72 3.35 19.97
CA GLY A 206 -13.70 2.49 20.58
C GLY A 206 -12.95 1.56 19.62
N CYS A 207 -13.22 1.59 18.31
CA CYS A 207 -12.36 0.94 17.32
C CYS A 207 -11.13 1.80 17.03
N PHE A 208 -10.19 1.82 17.98
CA PHE A 208 -8.89 2.49 17.82
C PHE A 208 -8.09 1.85 16.69
N TYR A 209 -7.38 2.68 15.93
CA TYR A 209 -6.55 2.23 14.81
C TYR A 209 -5.29 3.07 14.65
N SER A 210 -4.31 2.53 13.93
CA SER A 210 -3.13 3.28 13.49
C SER A 210 -2.99 3.21 11.98
N ILE A 211 -2.58 4.31 11.34
CA ILE A 211 -2.35 4.34 9.89
C ILE A 211 -0.86 4.25 9.57
N ILE A 212 -0.55 3.39 8.61
CA ILE A 212 0.75 3.30 7.97
C ILE A 212 0.57 3.78 6.53
N MET A 213 1.30 4.84 6.19
CA MET A 213 1.23 5.53 4.90
C MET A 213 2.62 5.54 4.25
N ASP A 214 2.68 5.34 2.93
CA ASP A 214 3.95 5.40 2.18
C ASP A 214 3.69 5.80 0.72
N GLU A 215 4.68 6.43 0.07
CA GLU A 215 4.62 6.80 -1.36
C GLU A 215 5.28 5.71 -2.23
N THR A 216 4.74 5.48 -3.42
CA THR A 216 5.42 4.74 -4.48
C THR A 216 5.27 5.42 -5.84
N THR A 217 6.23 5.16 -6.73
CA THR A 217 6.12 5.48 -8.15
C THR A 217 5.87 4.19 -8.91
N ASP A 218 4.79 4.13 -9.68
CA ASP A 218 4.41 2.92 -10.41
C ASP A 218 5.09 2.80 -11.80
N GLN A 219 4.80 1.70 -12.52
CA GLN A 219 5.35 1.45 -13.86
C GLN A 219 4.88 2.46 -14.93
N SER A 220 3.82 3.23 -14.64
CA SER A 220 3.32 4.36 -15.44
C SER A 220 3.92 5.70 -15.00
N THR A 221 4.93 5.69 -14.12
CA THR A 221 5.58 6.87 -13.52
C THR A 221 4.66 7.77 -12.67
N MET A 222 3.46 7.31 -12.34
CA MET A 222 2.53 8.02 -11.48
C MET A 222 2.94 7.84 -10.01
N LYS A 223 2.87 8.93 -9.23
CA LYS A 223 2.97 8.87 -7.77
C LYS A 223 1.65 8.37 -7.19
N GLN A 224 1.72 7.30 -6.41
CA GLN A 224 0.59 6.74 -5.67
C GLN A 224 0.95 6.64 -4.19
N CYS A 225 0.08 7.13 -3.31
CA CYS A 225 0.19 6.95 -1.87
C CYS A 225 -0.70 5.77 -1.44
N CYS A 226 -0.15 4.85 -0.64
CA CYS A 226 -0.86 3.67 -0.17
C CYS A 226 -1.18 3.78 1.32
N PHE A 227 -2.44 3.50 1.67
CA PHE A 227 -2.95 3.57 3.03
C PHE A 227 -3.25 2.16 3.54
N THR A 228 -2.61 1.77 4.64
CA THR A 228 -3.02 0.61 5.44
C THR A 228 -3.32 1.04 6.86
N ALA A 229 -4.26 0.38 7.51
CA ALA A 229 -4.47 0.53 8.93
C ALA A 229 -4.10 -0.75 9.68
N ILE A 230 -3.65 -0.59 10.91
CA ILE A 230 -3.67 -1.64 11.93
C ILE A 230 -4.93 -1.41 12.76
N VAL A 231 -5.80 -2.42 12.84
CA VAL A 231 -7.07 -2.40 13.58
C VAL A 231 -7.16 -3.64 14.47
N TYR A 232 -7.93 -3.58 15.56
CA TYR A 232 -8.22 -4.75 16.38
C TYR A 232 -9.66 -5.21 16.15
N ASP A 233 -9.81 -6.41 15.61
CA ASP A 233 -11.09 -7.06 15.37
C ASP A 233 -11.63 -7.60 16.71
N GLN A 234 -12.64 -6.91 17.23
CA GLN A 234 -13.27 -7.17 18.52
C GLN A 234 -14.12 -8.45 18.55
N GLU A 235 -14.50 -9.01 17.40
CA GLU A 235 -15.32 -10.22 17.30
C GLU A 235 -14.45 -11.48 17.43
N ILE A 236 -13.33 -11.53 16.69
CA ILE A 236 -12.42 -12.67 16.72
C ILE A 236 -11.33 -12.56 17.80
N ASN A 237 -11.18 -11.37 18.41
CA ASN A 237 -10.07 -10.96 19.26
C ASN A 237 -8.71 -11.08 18.53
N LYS A 238 -8.49 -10.25 17.50
CA LYS A 238 -7.21 -10.27 16.75
C LYS A 238 -6.84 -8.94 16.11
N VAL A 239 -5.56 -8.59 16.09
CA VAL A 239 -5.03 -7.50 15.26
C VAL A 239 -5.10 -7.90 13.79
N GLN A 240 -5.50 -6.96 12.93
CA GLN A 240 -5.43 -7.09 11.49
C GLN A 240 -4.73 -5.87 10.88
N THR A 241 -3.77 -6.11 10.00
CA THR A 241 -3.33 -5.11 9.03
C THR A 241 -4.30 -5.16 7.84
N VAL A 242 -4.89 -4.03 7.48
CA VAL A 242 -5.91 -3.92 6.43
C VAL A 242 -5.51 -2.91 5.35
N PHE A 243 -5.77 -3.21 4.08
CA PHE A 243 -5.69 -2.22 3.01
C PHE A 243 -6.90 -1.29 3.04
N LEU A 244 -6.69 0.03 3.14
CA LEU A 244 -7.76 1.02 3.13
C LEU A 244 -8.00 1.58 1.73
N ASP A 245 -6.95 2.10 1.10
CA ASP A 245 -7.00 2.71 -0.22
C ASP A 245 -5.61 2.91 -0.84
N MET A 246 -5.57 3.28 -2.11
CA MET A 246 -4.39 3.78 -2.80
C MET A 246 -4.83 4.97 -3.66
N VAL A 247 -4.20 6.13 -3.48
CA VAL A 247 -4.62 7.41 -4.10
C VAL A 247 -3.49 7.97 -4.96
N GLU A 248 -3.80 8.47 -6.16
CA GLU A 248 -2.82 9.16 -7.00
C GLU A 248 -2.57 10.58 -6.46
N VAL A 249 -1.31 10.91 -6.18
CA VAL A 249 -0.94 12.14 -5.47
C VAL A 249 -0.30 13.15 -6.42
N ALA A 250 -1.00 14.25 -6.67
CA ALA A 250 -0.53 15.33 -7.54
C ALA A 250 0.64 16.15 -6.95
N SER A 251 0.74 16.22 -5.61
CA SER A 251 1.82 16.94 -4.92
C SER A 251 2.29 16.16 -3.70
N GLY A 252 3.52 15.64 -3.76
CA GLY A 252 4.22 15.03 -2.62
C GLY A 252 4.73 16.07 -1.60
N THR A 253 3.87 17.01 -1.22
CA THR A 253 4.07 17.95 -0.11
C THR A 253 3.34 17.45 1.11
N ALA A 254 3.82 17.83 2.31
CA ALA A 254 3.20 17.43 3.57
C ALA A 254 1.73 17.82 3.67
N SER A 255 1.38 19.02 3.20
CA SER A 255 -0.01 19.47 3.11
C SER A 255 -0.85 18.62 2.15
N GLY A 256 -0.32 18.31 0.95
CA GLY A 256 -1.04 17.48 -0.03
C GLY A 256 -1.29 16.06 0.48
N LEU A 257 -0.28 15.44 1.10
CA LEU A 257 -0.39 14.11 1.68
C LEU A 257 -1.32 14.06 2.91
N HIS A 258 -1.31 15.11 3.75
CA HIS A 258 -2.27 15.27 4.86
C HIS A 258 -3.70 15.46 4.36
N SER A 259 -3.93 16.32 3.35
CA SER A 259 -5.24 16.46 2.71
C SER A 259 -5.73 15.14 2.12
N CYS A 260 -4.90 14.41 1.36
CA CYS A 260 -5.27 13.10 0.81
C CYS A 260 -5.65 12.07 1.90
N LEU A 261 -4.97 12.08 3.05
CA LEU A 261 -5.29 11.22 4.20
C LEU A 261 -6.66 11.58 4.80
N THR A 262 -6.88 12.87 5.08
CA THR A 262 -8.11 13.38 5.69
C THR A 262 -9.32 13.22 4.76
N GLU A 263 -9.16 13.48 3.46
CA GLU A 263 -10.17 13.23 2.43
C GLU A 263 -10.52 11.74 2.31
N MET A 264 -9.52 10.85 2.37
CA MET A 264 -9.73 9.40 2.31
C MET A 264 -10.52 8.87 3.52
N LEU A 265 -10.22 9.34 4.74
CA LEU A 265 -10.98 9.01 5.94
C LEU A 265 -12.41 9.56 5.88
N THR A 266 -12.56 10.84 5.52
CA THR A 266 -13.85 11.51 5.37
C THR A 266 -14.74 10.79 4.36
N LYS A 267 -14.21 10.45 3.18
CA LYS A 267 -14.94 9.72 2.12
C LYS A 267 -15.34 8.29 2.53
N LYS A 268 -14.66 7.68 3.50
CA LYS A 268 -15.05 6.38 4.08
C LYS A 268 -15.91 6.53 5.35
N ASN A 269 -16.21 7.76 5.77
CA ASN A 269 -16.85 8.13 7.03
C ASN A 269 -16.14 7.59 8.29
N ILE A 270 -14.82 7.39 8.24
CA ILE A 270 -14.04 6.82 9.36
C ILE A 270 -13.66 7.96 10.34
N PRO A 271 -13.99 7.87 11.64
CA PRO A 271 -13.64 8.90 12.63
C PRO A 271 -12.12 9.06 12.78
N MET A 272 -11.62 10.26 12.52
CA MET A 272 -10.19 10.59 12.64
C MET A 272 -9.71 10.58 14.10
N ASP A 273 -10.58 10.89 15.06
CA ASP A 273 -10.28 10.92 16.50
C ASP A 273 -9.88 9.54 17.07
N ASN A 274 -10.28 8.45 16.40
CA ASN A 274 -9.89 7.07 16.75
C ASN A 274 -8.47 6.71 16.28
N MET A 275 -7.77 7.59 15.55
CA MET A 275 -6.42 7.37 15.04
C MET A 275 -5.36 7.61 16.13
N VAL A 276 -4.95 6.53 16.80
CA VAL A 276 -4.04 6.58 17.95
C VAL A 276 -2.55 6.55 17.55
N GLY A 277 -2.23 6.04 16.36
CA GLY A 277 -0.85 5.92 15.89
C GLY A 277 -0.66 6.23 14.40
N PHE A 278 0.54 6.69 14.05
CA PHE A 278 0.99 6.94 12.69
C PHE A 278 2.38 6.34 12.45
N SER A 279 2.59 5.74 11.27
CA SER A 279 3.90 5.31 10.81
C SER A 279 4.07 5.62 9.33
N SER A 280 5.31 5.94 8.96
CA SER A 280 5.71 6.31 7.60
C SER A 280 7.23 6.17 7.45
N ASP A 281 7.73 6.43 6.25
CA ASP A 281 9.16 6.56 5.99
C ASP A 281 9.77 7.71 6.81
N THR A 282 11.10 7.74 6.92
CA THR A 282 11.77 8.78 7.73
C THR A 282 12.16 10.01 6.91
N THR A 283 11.38 10.40 5.91
CA THR A 283 11.59 11.65 5.18
C THR A 283 11.08 12.87 5.95
N ASN A 284 11.70 14.03 5.73
CA ASN A 284 11.28 15.29 6.34
C ASN A 284 9.83 15.67 5.97
N VAL A 285 9.33 15.22 4.82
CA VAL A 285 7.93 15.45 4.39
C VAL A 285 6.94 14.66 5.26
N MET A 286 7.30 13.46 5.68
CA MET A 286 6.44 12.59 6.48
C MET A 286 6.57 12.83 7.99
N VAL A 287 7.81 12.93 8.49
CA VAL A 287 8.13 12.92 9.94
C VAL A 287 9.08 14.04 10.40
N GLY A 288 9.29 15.07 9.57
CA GLY A 288 10.07 16.25 9.97
C GLY A 288 9.41 17.04 11.10
N GLU A 289 10.21 17.74 11.89
CA GLU A 289 9.75 18.49 13.07
C GLU A 289 8.77 19.63 12.73
N HIS A 290 8.90 20.23 11.56
CA HIS A 290 8.06 21.33 11.07
C HIS A 290 7.53 21.00 9.68
N CYS A 291 6.29 21.38 9.41
CA CYS A 291 5.65 21.27 8.09
C CYS A 291 5.75 19.87 7.45
N SER A 292 5.64 18.82 8.25
CA SER A 292 5.52 17.42 7.83
C SER A 292 4.08 16.91 8.00
N VAL A 293 3.74 15.76 7.40
CA VAL A 293 2.43 15.10 7.60
C VAL A 293 2.18 14.87 9.09
N PHE A 294 3.17 14.34 9.82
CA PHE A 294 3.01 14.14 11.26
C PHE A 294 2.86 15.45 12.03
N ALA A 295 3.60 16.51 11.68
CA ALA A 295 3.49 17.82 12.32
C ALA A 295 2.15 18.55 12.02
N LEU A 296 1.39 18.09 11.02
CA LEU A 296 0.00 18.47 10.80
C LEU A 296 -0.94 17.60 11.64
N LEU A 297 -0.85 16.27 11.51
CA LEU A 297 -1.63 15.31 12.32
C LEU A 297 -1.53 15.54 13.83
N LYS A 298 -0.37 15.97 14.33
CA LYS A 298 -0.14 16.25 15.76
C LYS A 298 -0.83 17.52 16.26
N LYS A 299 -1.32 18.40 15.36
CA LYS A 299 -2.18 19.54 15.71
C LYS A 299 -3.64 19.11 15.80
N ASP A 300 -4.08 18.29 14.86
CA ASP A 300 -5.45 17.76 14.81
C ASP A 300 -5.68 16.76 15.95
N LEU A 301 -4.67 15.92 16.23
CA LEU A 301 -4.69 14.84 17.21
C LEU A 301 -3.50 14.98 18.18
N PRO A 302 -3.58 15.84 19.21
CA PRO A 302 -2.45 16.08 20.14
C PRO A 302 -1.89 14.81 20.81
N HIS A 303 -2.70 13.76 20.95
CA HIS A 303 -2.33 12.49 21.59
C HIS A 303 -1.91 11.38 20.61
N ILE A 304 -1.79 11.64 19.31
CA ILE A 304 -1.28 10.63 18.37
C ILE A 304 0.17 10.23 18.67
N ALA A 305 0.50 8.95 18.52
CA ALA A 305 1.87 8.42 18.60
C ALA A 305 2.53 8.35 17.21
N LEU A 306 3.76 8.85 17.08
CA LEU A 306 4.61 8.61 15.91
C LEU A 306 5.53 7.44 16.21
N ILE A 307 5.44 6.36 15.43
CA ILE A 307 6.50 5.35 15.38
C ILE A 307 7.12 5.37 13.98
N LYS A 308 8.37 5.85 13.91
CA LYS A 308 9.17 5.85 12.66
C LYS A 308 9.45 4.41 12.24
N CYS A 309 9.51 4.13 10.92
CA CYS A 309 9.74 2.76 10.44
C CYS A 309 11.09 2.19 10.90
N SER A 310 11.06 1.26 11.86
CA SER A 310 12.25 0.68 12.49
C SER A 310 13.20 0.03 11.48
N CYS A 311 12.65 -0.71 10.51
CA CYS A 311 13.44 -1.38 9.48
C CYS A 311 14.14 -0.37 8.55
N HIS A 312 13.46 0.73 8.21
CA HIS A 312 14.02 1.81 7.38
C HIS A 312 15.15 2.54 8.12
N MET A 313 14.98 2.83 9.42
CA MET A 313 16.01 3.46 10.24
C MET A 313 17.28 2.62 10.31
N ILE A 314 17.15 1.32 10.65
CA ILE A 314 18.27 0.37 10.65
C ILE A 314 18.92 0.25 9.26
N HIS A 315 18.15 0.26 8.17
CA HIS A 315 18.69 0.27 6.81
C HIS A 315 19.51 1.51 6.48
N LEU A 316 19.07 2.70 6.88
CA LEU A 316 19.84 3.93 6.70
C LEU A 316 21.15 3.89 7.51
N SER A 317 21.12 3.37 8.74
CA SER A 317 22.32 3.23 9.58
C SER A 317 23.32 2.22 9.00
N ALA A 318 22.87 1.05 8.57
CA ALA A 318 23.73 0.04 7.92
C ALA A 318 24.35 0.55 6.61
N SER A 319 23.57 1.28 5.80
CA SER A 319 24.06 1.90 4.56
C SER A 319 25.09 3.00 4.84
N LYS A 320 24.84 3.87 5.83
CA LYS A 320 25.80 4.92 6.27
C LYS A 320 27.08 4.31 6.89
N ALA A 321 26.97 3.20 7.60
CA ALA A 321 28.11 2.49 8.18
C ALA A 321 29.01 1.86 7.10
N CYS A 322 28.44 1.25 6.04
CA CYS A 322 29.25 0.68 4.95
C CYS A 322 30.12 1.72 4.20
N LEU A 323 29.81 3.02 4.29
CA LEU A 323 30.68 4.09 3.78
C LEU A 323 32.02 4.22 4.54
N LYS A 324 32.24 3.44 5.61
CA LYS A 324 33.52 3.30 6.34
C LYS A 324 34.36 2.11 5.86
N LEU A 325 33.79 1.24 5.05
CA LEU A 325 34.49 0.14 4.37
C LEU A 325 35.02 0.63 3.01
N PRO A 326 36.02 -0.03 2.40
CA PRO A 326 36.53 0.37 1.10
C PRO A 326 35.48 0.19 0.00
N ARG A 327 35.26 1.24 -0.80
CA ARG A 327 34.19 1.27 -1.83
C ARG A 327 34.30 0.13 -2.85
N TYR A 328 35.52 -0.32 -3.16
CA TYR A 328 35.74 -1.42 -4.11
C TYR A 328 34.97 -2.70 -3.75
N VAL A 329 34.64 -2.94 -2.48
CA VAL A 329 33.84 -4.08 -2.04
C VAL A 329 32.37 -3.94 -2.48
N GLU A 330 31.79 -2.76 -2.31
CA GLU A 330 30.41 -2.48 -2.77
C GLU A 330 30.36 -2.38 -4.30
N ASP A 331 31.35 -1.73 -4.91
CA ASP A 331 31.47 -1.58 -6.36
C ASP A 331 31.63 -2.95 -7.05
N LEU A 332 32.40 -3.88 -6.47
CA LEU A 332 32.50 -5.27 -6.95
C LEU A 332 31.13 -5.96 -6.98
N LEU A 333 30.37 -5.90 -5.88
CA LEU A 333 29.03 -6.50 -5.79
C LEU A 333 28.05 -5.90 -6.83
N ARG A 334 28.18 -4.60 -7.10
CA ARG A 334 27.41 -3.89 -8.14
C ARG A 334 27.83 -4.33 -9.55
N CYS A 335 29.13 -4.41 -9.83
CA CYS A 335 29.68 -4.79 -11.12
C CYS A 335 29.38 -6.26 -11.47
N ILE A 336 29.59 -7.22 -10.55
CA ILE A 336 29.25 -8.63 -10.78
C ILE A 336 27.74 -8.78 -11.02
N GLY A 337 26.91 -8.15 -10.17
CA GLY A 337 25.45 -8.15 -10.34
C GLY A 337 25.03 -7.60 -11.71
N ALA A 338 25.62 -6.49 -12.15
CA ALA A 338 25.35 -5.91 -13.47
C ALA A 338 25.81 -6.83 -14.62
N HIS A 339 27.01 -7.41 -14.54
CA HIS A 339 27.64 -8.27 -15.56
C HIS A 339 26.75 -9.44 -16.00
N PHE A 340 26.06 -10.07 -15.04
CA PHE A 340 25.13 -11.18 -15.29
C PHE A 340 23.68 -10.76 -15.53
N SER A 341 23.25 -9.59 -15.02
CA SER A 341 21.82 -9.18 -14.95
C SER A 341 21.00 -9.29 -16.24
N ARG A 342 21.65 -9.16 -17.41
CA ARG A 342 20.99 -9.11 -18.73
C ARG A 342 21.60 -10.06 -19.78
N SER A 343 22.53 -10.93 -19.39
CA SER A 343 23.18 -11.86 -20.33
C SER A 343 22.91 -13.32 -19.97
N SER A 344 22.05 -13.97 -20.75
CA SER A 344 21.80 -15.41 -20.67
C SER A 344 23.07 -16.21 -20.99
N HIS A 345 23.85 -15.80 -22.00
CA HIS A 345 25.10 -16.46 -22.35
C HIS A 345 26.11 -16.45 -21.20
N ARG A 346 26.30 -15.30 -20.52
CA ARG A 346 27.17 -15.24 -19.34
C ARG A 346 26.66 -16.08 -18.16
N GLN A 347 25.33 -16.15 -17.96
CA GLN A 347 24.73 -17.03 -16.94
C GLN A 347 24.94 -18.53 -17.27
N ILE A 348 24.87 -18.92 -18.54
CA ILE A 348 25.13 -20.31 -18.98
C ILE A 348 26.62 -20.64 -18.84
N LYS A 349 27.52 -19.81 -19.38
CA LYS A 349 28.97 -19.99 -19.26
C LYS A 349 29.39 -20.06 -17.80
N PHE A 350 28.83 -19.21 -16.93
CA PHE A 350 29.14 -19.26 -15.49
C PHE A 350 28.64 -20.54 -14.81
N LYS A 351 27.47 -21.09 -15.19
CA LYS A 351 26.96 -22.36 -14.67
C LYS A 351 27.93 -23.52 -14.89
N GLU A 352 28.67 -23.53 -15.99
CA GLU A 352 29.71 -24.54 -16.26
C GLU A 352 30.82 -24.52 -15.19
N PHE A 353 31.21 -23.32 -14.70
CA PHE A 353 32.13 -23.18 -13.57
C PHE A 353 31.47 -23.59 -12.24
N GLN A 354 30.18 -23.31 -12.03
CA GLN A 354 29.47 -23.74 -10.82
C GLN A 354 29.45 -25.28 -10.70
N GLU A 355 29.19 -25.96 -11.81
CA GLU A 355 29.21 -27.42 -11.92
C GLU A 355 30.64 -27.98 -11.76
N PHE A 356 31.65 -27.36 -12.40
CA PHE A 356 33.05 -27.78 -12.25
C PHE A 356 33.58 -27.67 -10.82
N PHE A 357 33.23 -26.60 -10.10
CA PHE A 357 33.61 -26.39 -8.70
C PHE A 357 32.68 -27.08 -7.69
N ASN A 358 31.66 -27.82 -8.15
CA ASN A 358 30.68 -28.53 -7.32
C ASN A 358 30.05 -27.63 -6.24
N VAL A 359 29.56 -26.45 -6.65
CA VAL A 359 28.76 -25.53 -5.83
C VAL A 359 27.32 -25.48 -6.32
N ASP A 360 26.39 -25.03 -5.48
CA ASP A 360 24.99 -24.87 -5.86
C ASP A 360 24.82 -23.95 -7.08
N ILE A 361 23.97 -24.37 -8.03
CA ILE A 361 23.78 -23.66 -9.30
C ILE A 361 22.85 -22.47 -9.08
N HIS A 362 23.47 -21.33 -8.76
CA HIS A 362 22.77 -20.12 -8.37
C HIS A 362 23.02 -18.94 -9.31
N LYS A 363 21.94 -18.24 -9.67
CA LYS A 363 22.03 -16.91 -10.30
C LYS A 363 22.63 -15.91 -9.30
N ILE A 364 23.57 -15.11 -9.78
CA ILE A 364 24.13 -14.01 -8.99
C ILE A 364 23.07 -12.91 -8.79
N LEU A 365 23.02 -12.38 -7.58
CA LEU A 365 22.11 -11.32 -7.18
C LEU A 365 22.76 -9.95 -7.40
N ALA A 366 21.95 -8.93 -7.70
CA ALA A 366 22.41 -7.55 -7.85
C ALA A 366 21.85 -6.69 -6.71
N PRO A 367 22.67 -5.84 -6.05
CA PRO A 367 22.19 -4.98 -4.96
C PRO A 367 21.07 -4.04 -5.40
N ALA A 368 19.89 -4.14 -4.76
CA ALA A 368 18.77 -3.26 -5.05
C ALA A 368 19.05 -1.85 -4.53
N GLN A 369 18.83 -0.82 -5.36
CA GLN A 369 19.15 0.58 -5.04
C GLN A 369 18.52 1.12 -3.74
N THR A 370 17.42 0.51 -3.27
CA THR A 370 16.61 1.02 -2.15
C THR A 370 16.43 0.05 -0.97
N ARG A 371 17.00 -1.17 -0.99
CA ARG A 371 16.80 -2.17 0.09
C ARG A 371 18.10 -2.85 0.50
N TRP A 372 18.65 -2.45 1.64
CA TRP A 372 19.92 -2.98 2.17
C TRP A 372 19.85 -4.46 2.58
N LEU A 373 18.66 -4.98 2.89
CA LEU A 373 18.38 -6.42 3.02
C LEU A 373 18.86 -7.24 1.82
N SER A 374 18.79 -6.68 0.60
CA SER A 374 19.30 -7.37 -0.60
C SER A 374 20.83 -7.47 -0.62
N LEU A 375 21.56 -6.57 0.08
CA LEU A 375 23.01 -6.58 0.08
C LEU A 375 23.57 -7.78 0.85
N LYS A 376 22.98 -8.19 1.99
CA LYS A 376 23.43 -9.40 2.67
C LYS A 376 23.32 -10.61 1.73
N ALA A 377 22.17 -10.79 1.08
CA ALA A 377 21.99 -11.86 0.11
C ALA A 377 22.97 -11.79 -1.08
N CYS A 378 23.36 -10.59 -1.53
CA CYS A 378 24.40 -10.42 -2.56
C CYS A 378 25.80 -10.78 -2.05
N VAL A 379 26.16 -10.36 -0.82
CA VAL A 379 27.43 -10.71 -0.17
C VAL A 379 27.53 -12.22 0.03
N ASP A 380 26.50 -12.83 0.64
CA ASP A 380 26.41 -14.27 0.87
C ASP A 380 26.56 -15.05 -0.45
N ARG A 381 25.83 -14.65 -1.50
CA ARG A 381 25.90 -15.25 -2.83
C ARG A 381 27.27 -15.09 -3.51
N VAL A 382 27.97 -13.98 -3.30
CA VAL A 382 29.32 -13.77 -3.86
C VAL A 382 30.40 -14.49 -3.05
N LEU A 383 30.21 -14.71 -1.74
CA LEU A 383 31.06 -15.57 -0.92
C LEU A 383 30.89 -17.05 -1.30
N GLU A 384 29.64 -17.52 -1.36
CA GLU A 384 29.23 -18.87 -1.79
C GLU A 384 29.84 -19.24 -3.15
N GLN A 385 29.91 -18.26 -4.06
CA GLN A 385 30.35 -18.43 -5.45
C GLN A 385 31.77 -17.89 -5.73
N TYR A 386 32.54 -17.53 -4.70
CA TYR A 386 33.76 -16.70 -4.86
C TYR A 386 34.82 -17.35 -5.74
N VAL A 387 35.09 -18.65 -5.55
CA VAL A 387 36.07 -19.40 -6.35
C VAL A 387 35.60 -19.61 -7.80
N PRO A 388 34.37 -20.11 -8.09
CA PRO A 388 33.83 -20.15 -9.45
C PRO A 388 33.85 -18.78 -10.14
N LEU A 389 33.45 -17.71 -9.45
CA LEU A 389 33.44 -16.35 -10.00
C LEU A 389 34.84 -15.87 -10.37
N LYS A 390 35.83 -16.15 -9.52
CA LYS A 390 37.23 -15.80 -9.77
C LYS A 390 37.77 -16.53 -10.99
N ALA A 391 37.55 -17.84 -11.10
CA ALA A 391 37.96 -18.64 -12.26
C ALA A 391 37.27 -18.20 -13.56
N TYR A 392 35.96 -17.97 -13.52
CA TYR A 392 35.18 -17.46 -14.64
C TYR A 392 35.68 -16.07 -15.10
N LEU A 393 36.02 -15.17 -14.17
CA LEU A 393 36.58 -13.87 -14.51
C LEU A 393 38.02 -13.97 -15.06
N THR A 394 38.85 -14.90 -14.57
CA THR A 394 40.18 -15.16 -15.14
C THR A 394 40.09 -15.61 -16.60
N GLU A 395 39.20 -16.56 -16.90
CA GLU A 395 38.98 -17.03 -18.27
C GLU A 395 38.30 -15.95 -19.15
N SER A 396 37.37 -15.16 -18.59
CA SER A 396 36.71 -14.06 -19.31
C SER A 396 37.70 -12.95 -19.69
N VAL A 397 38.62 -12.58 -18.79
CA VAL A 397 39.68 -11.59 -19.09
C VAL A 397 40.69 -12.12 -20.11
N PHE A 398 40.92 -13.44 -20.16
CA PHE A 398 41.77 -14.05 -21.18
C PHE A 398 41.10 -14.13 -22.57
N SER A 399 39.78 -14.33 -22.62
CA SER A 399 39.04 -14.59 -23.87
C SER A 399 38.32 -13.37 -24.47
N ASP A 400 37.80 -12.46 -23.65
CA ASP A 400 37.11 -11.22 -24.03
C ASP A 400 37.48 -10.09 -23.03
N PRO A 401 38.73 -9.59 -23.06
CA PRO A 401 39.23 -8.60 -22.11
C PRO A 401 38.42 -7.30 -22.15
N SER A 402 37.76 -6.99 -21.04
CA SER A 402 37.15 -5.69 -20.80
C SER A 402 37.69 -5.09 -19.51
N LYS A 403 37.87 -3.76 -19.50
CA LYS A 403 38.28 -3.01 -18.32
C LYS A 403 37.44 -3.34 -17.07
N THR A 404 36.13 -3.55 -17.22
CA THR A 404 35.25 -3.90 -16.09
C THR A 404 35.49 -5.33 -15.59
N THR A 405 35.78 -6.31 -16.46
CA THR A 405 36.16 -7.66 -16.02
C THR A 405 37.55 -7.71 -15.39
N GLU A 406 38.49 -6.90 -15.90
CA GLU A 406 39.82 -6.70 -15.29
C GLU A 406 39.71 -6.06 -13.90
N GLU A 407 38.94 -4.98 -13.75
CA GLU A 407 38.69 -4.31 -12.48
C GLU A 407 38.02 -5.24 -11.46
N MET A 408 37.03 -6.04 -11.87
CA MET A 408 36.44 -7.07 -11.00
C MET A 408 37.45 -8.15 -10.59
N LEU A 409 38.22 -8.69 -11.54
CA LEU A 409 39.21 -9.73 -11.27
C LEU A 409 40.34 -9.22 -10.37
N ASN A 410 40.87 -8.02 -10.62
CA ASN A 410 41.86 -7.37 -9.77
C ASN A 410 41.32 -7.13 -8.36
N THR A 411 40.04 -6.76 -8.22
CA THR A 411 39.40 -6.62 -6.91
C THR A 411 39.24 -7.98 -6.21
N MET A 412 38.93 -9.07 -6.93
CA MET A 412 38.93 -10.45 -6.39
C MET A 412 40.34 -11.07 -6.22
N ASN A 413 41.39 -10.39 -6.67
CA ASN A 413 42.79 -10.74 -6.41
C ASN A 413 43.37 -10.00 -5.20
N ASN A 414 42.77 -8.89 -4.77
CA ASN A 414 43.12 -8.23 -3.52
C ASN A 414 42.75 -9.12 -2.32
N HIS A 415 43.77 -9.54 -1.56
CA HIS A 415 43.66 -10.41 -0.39
C HIS A 415 42.60 -9.99 0.63
N LEU A 416 42.40 -8.68 0.84
CA LEU A 416 41.43 -8.17 1.83
C LEU A 416 39.97 -8.21 1.34
N THR A 417 39.71 -8.33 0.03
CA THR A 417 38.34 -8.29 -0.51
C THR A 417 37.46 -9.42 0.03
N LEU A 418 38.01 -10.64 0.14
CA LEU A 418 37.32 -11.77 0.73
C LEU A 418 36.97 -11.47 2.21
N VAL A 419 37.96 -11.03 2.98
CA VAL A 419 37.81 -10.70 4.41
C VAL A 419 36.73 -9.63 4.66
N TYR A 420 36.70 -8.56 3.84
CA TYR A 420 35.66 -7.53 3.93
C TYR A 420 34.27 -8.07 3.61
N LEU A 421 34.14 -8.98 2.64
CA LEU A 421 32.86 -9.64 2.34
C LEU A 421 32.42 -10.56 3.50
N GLU A 422 33.35 -11.29 4.12
CA GLU A 422 33.06 -12.16 5.28
C GLU A 422 32.62 -11.33 6.50
N PHE A 423 33.33 -10.23 6.79
CA PHE A 423 32.92 -9.24 7.79
C PHE A 423 31.53 -8.67 7.50
N MET A 424 31.26 -8.28 6.25
CA MET A 424 29.94 -7.80 5.83
C MET A 424 28.86 -8.87 5.99
N SER A 425 29.12 -10.14 5.67
CA SER A 425 28.16 -11.24 5.88
C SER A 425 27.79 -11.40 7.36
N TYR A 426 28.77 -11.33 8.26
CA TYR A 426 28.54 -11.37 9.70
C TYR A 426 27.75 -10.13 10.18
N VAL A 427 28.25 -8.92 9.97
CA VAL A 427 27.63 -7.74 10.59
C VAL A 427 26.28 -7.38 9.97
N LEU A 428 26.05 -7.72 8.70
CA LEU A 428 24.74 -7.60 8.07
C LEU A 428 23.77 -8.73 8.47
N SER A 429 24.22 -9.83 9.10
CA SER A 429 23.30 -10.81 9.72
C SER A 429 22.59 -10.19 10.91
N LEU A 430 23.32 -9.61 11.87
CA LEU A 430 22.78 -8.95 13.06
C LEU A 430 21.70 -7.90 12.71
N VAL A 431 21.96 -7.14 11.64
CA VAL A 431 21.02 -6.15 11.06
C VAL A 431 19.82 -6.82 10.37
N THR A 432 20.03 -7.94 9.68
CA THR A 432 18.97 -8.70 8.99
C THR A 432 18.05 -9.41 9.99
N ASP A 433 18.58 -9.95 11.07
CA ASP A 433 17.83 -10.67 12.10
C ASP A 433 16.84 -9.73 12.80
N PHE A 434 17.30 -8.53 13.19
CA PHE A 434 16.44 -7.46 13.70
C PHE A 434 15.33 -7.10 12.69
N ASN A 435 15.70 -6.83 11.43
CA ASN A 435 14.73 -6.46 10.39
C ASN A 435 13.69 -7.58 10.16
N THR A 436 14.09 -8.85 10.25
CA THR A 436 13.19 -9.99 10.08
C THR A 436 12.10 -10.03 11.15
N VAL A 437 12.44 -9.74 12.42
CA VAL A 437 11.47 -9.63 13.52
C VAL A 437 10.45 -8.52 13.24
N PHE A 438 10.92 -7.31 12.94
CA PHE A 438 10.06 -6.14 12.71
C PHE A 438 9.45 -6.08 11.29
N GLN A 439 9.62 -7.11 10.46
CA GLN A 439 8.92 -7.31 9.17
C GLN A 439 7.69 -8.22 9.27
N SER A 440 7.32 -8.66 10.47
CA SER A 440 6.09 -9.42 10.75
C SER A 440 4.79 -8.58 10.62
N GLU A 441 3.63 -9.20 10.86
CA GLU A 441 2.32 -8.53 11.01
C GLU A 441 1.79 -8.55 12.45
N THR A 442 2.52 -9.20 13.37
CA THR A 442 2.19 -9.33 14.80
C THR A 442 2.51 -8.06 15.59
N PRO A 443 1.80 -7.73 16.68
CA PRO A 443 1.96 -6.47 17.42
C PRO A 443 3.24 -6.43 18.29
N LEU A 444 4.37 -6.05 17.69
CA LEU A 444 5.71 -6.14 18.31
C LEU A 444 6.27 -4.83 18.91
N LEU A 445 5.52 -3.72 18.98
CA LEU A 445 6.06 -2.43 19.46
C LEU A 445 6.70 -2.52 20.86
N HIS A 446 6.15 -3.36 21.75
CA HIS A 446 6.69 -3.62 23.08
C HIS A 446 8.11 -4.24 23.09
N LYS A 447 8.54 -4.90 22.01
CA LYS A 447 9.89 -5.46 21.88
C LYS A 447 10.89 -4.47 21.27
N LEU A 448 10.41 -3.37 20.68
CA LEU A 448 11.25 -2.48 19.88
C LEU A 448 12.43 -1.89 20.65
N LYS A 449 12.19 -1.35 21.85
CA LYS A 449 13.27 -0.83 22.70
C LYS A 449 14.22 -1.95 23.16
N PRO A 450 13.74 -3.06 23.78
CA PRO A 450 14.61 -4.20 24.13
C PRO A 450 15.46 -4.76 22.99
N ASP A 451 14.93 -4.92 21.78
CA ASP A 451 15.69 -5.47 20.65
C ASP A 451 16.68 -4.45 20.05
N VAL A 452 16.39 -3.14 20.10
CA VAL A 452 17.38 -2.10 19.76
C VAL A 452 18.51 -2.05 20.78
N GLU A 453 18.19 -2.11 22.08
CA GLU A 453 19.21 -2.18 23.15
C GLU A 453 20.08 -3.44 23.03
N LYS A 454 19.48 -4.58 22.73
CA LYS A 454 20.17 -5.85 22.48
C LYS A 454 21.06 -5.77 21.24
N LEU A 455 20.60 -5.18 20.15
CA LEU A 455 21.40 -4.95 18.94
C LEU A 455 22.59 -4.03 19.24
N LEU A 456 22.36 -2.91 19.96
CA LEU A 456 23.42 -2.00 20.39
C LEU A 456 24.45 -2.68 21.29
N LYS A 457 24.03 -3.44 22.31
CA LYS A 457 24.93 -4.21 23.19
C LYS A 457 25.72 -5.28 22.43
N THR A 458 25.12 -5.92 21.42
CA THR A 458 25.82 -6.90 20.58
C THR A 458 26.85 -6.22 19.67
N LEU A 459 26.50 -5.09 19.04
CA LEU A 459 27.40 -4.36 18.14
C LEU A 459 28.55 -3.68 18.89
N SER A 460 28.31 -3.12 20.09
CA SER A 460 29.36 -2.48 20.89
C SER A 460 30.30 -3.50 21.53
N ALA A 461 29.81 -4.66 21.98
CA ALA A 461 30.67 -5.73 22.51
C ALA A 461 31.69 -6.28 21.50
N ASN A 462 31.53 -6.03 20.19
CA ASN A 462 32.50 -6.42 19.17
C ASN A 462 33.75 -5.51 19.11
N TYR A 463 33.71 -4.29 19.67
CA TYR A 463 34.84 -3.34 19.61
C TYR A 463 35.09 -2.55 20.92
N MET A 464 34.20 -2.67 21.90
CA MET A 464 34.29 -2.05 23.22
C MET A 464 34.42 -3.13 24.30
N ASN A 465 35.00 -2.76 25.44
CA ASN A 465 35.19 -3.65 26.57
C ASN A 465 33.83 -4.21 27.06
N VAL A 466 33.69 -5.53 27.03
CA VAL A 466 32.43 -6.23 27.35
C VAL A 466 31.94 -5.93 28.77
N ASN A 467 32.82 -5.65 29.73
CA ASN A 467 32.41 -5.30 31.10
C ASN A 467 31.83 -3.89 31.18
N TYR A 468 32.36 -2.93 30.40
CA TYR A 468 31.75 -1.62 30.24
C TYR A 468 30.34 -1.75 29.61
N VAL A 469 30.22 -2.45 28.48
CA VAL A 469 28.93 -2.64 27.78
C VAL A 469 27.88 -3.35 28.64
N ARG A 470 28.30 -4.28 29.51
CA ARG A 470 27.43 -4.93 30.52
C ARG A 470 27.03 -4.00 31.67
N SER A 471 27.91 -3.07 32.08
CA SER A 471 27.63 -2.11 33.14
C SER A 471 26.66 -0.99 32.73
N CYS A 472 26.53 -0.73 31.43
CA CYS A 472 25.54 0.20 30.87
C CYS A 472 24.11 -0.29 31.16
N GLN A 473 23.47 0.29 32.20
CA GLN A 473 22.05 0.07 32.51
C GLN A 473 21.20 0.48 31.30
N ASP A 474 21.31 1.74 30.88
CA ASP A 474 20.90 2.20 29.56
C ASP A 474 22.11 2.19 28.60
N ILE A 475 21.93 1.62 27.42
CA ILE A 475 22.93 1.61 26.34
C ILE A 475 22.68 2.69 25.30
N LEU A 476 21.47 3.29 25.26
CA LEU A 476 21.16 4.40 24.37
C LEU A 476 21.95 5.66 24.78
N SER A 477 22.18 5.86 26.08
CA SER A 477 23.02 6.93 26.63
C SER A 477 24.55 6.66 26.60
N ALA A 478 25.03 5.59 25.95
CA ALA A 478 26.45 5.20 26.01
C ALA A 478 27.33 5.94 24.98
N GLU A 479 28.55 6.32 25.38
CA GLU A 479 29.53 6.97 24.49
C GLU A 479 30.24 5.99 23.55
N PHE A 480 29.57 5.62 22.45
CA PHE A 480 30.09 4.69 21.43
C PHE A 480 31.41 5.12 20.76
N THR A 481 31.81 6.38 20.91
CA THR A 481 33.05 6.96 20.37
C THR A 481 34.20 7.06 21.39
N ASN A 482 33.99 6.71 22.66
CA ASN A 482 34.99 6.92 23.71
C ASN A 482 36.09 5.84 23.66
N THR A 483 37.29 6.26 23.24
CA THR A 483 38.44 5.38 23.02
C THR A 483 38.97 4.72 24.29
N ALA A 484 38.69 5.27 25.49
CA ALA A 484 39.09 4.67 26.76
C ALA A 484 38.34 3.35 27.07
N HIS A 485 37.31 3.02 26.29
CA HIS A 485 36.53 1.80 26.42
C HIS A 485 36.68 0.85 25.22
N PHE A 486 37.57 1.11 24.27
CA PHE A 486 37.80 0.23 23.12
C PHE A 486 38.71 -0.96 23.49
N VAL A 487 38.56 -2.07 22.78
CA VAL A 487 39.53 -3.19 22.83
C VAL A 487 40.72 -2.93 21.88
N GLY A 488 41.77 -3.74 21.93
CA GLY A 488 42.88 -3.66 20.97
C GLY A 488 42.39 -3.96 19.55
N LEU A 489 43.07 -3.44 18.52
CA LEU A 489 42.60 -3.61 17.13
C LEU A 489 42.49 -5.09 16.72
N ASP A 490 43.44 -5.94 17.14
CA ASP A 490 43.39 -7.38 16.91
C ASP A 490 42.32 -8.12 17.75
N ASP A 491 41.81 -7.52 18.82
CA ASP A 491 40.75 -8.06 19.68
C ASP A 491 39.33 -7.78 19.13
N ILE A 492 39.20 -6.98 18.06
CA ILE A 492 37.89 -6.61 17.49
C ILE A 492 37.25 -7.84 16.85
N TYR A 493 36.04 -8.18 17.30
CA TYR A 493 35.32 -9.34 16.79
C TYR A 493 34.69 -9.05 15.42
N ILE A 494 35.32 -9.58 14.38
CA ILE A 494 34.94 -9.44 12.96
C ILE A 494 34.10 -10.62 12.42
N GLY A 495 33.80 -11.62 13.27
CA GLY A 495 33.14 -12.86 12.88
C GLY A 495 34.12 -13.96 12.45
N MET A 496 33.83 -15.21 12.79
CA MET A 496 34.78 -16.34 12.72
C MET A 496 35.49 -16.50 11.36
N LYS A 497 34.74 -16.50 10.24
CA LYS A 497 35.33 -16.62 8.89
C LYS A 497 36.34 -15.52 8.58
N ALA A 498 35.99 -14.26 8.86
CA ALA A 498 36.89 -13.14 8.65
C ALA A 498 38.13 -13.24 9.55
N SER A 499 37.99 -13.75 10.79
CA SER A 499 39.13 -14.02 11.68
C SER A 499 40.05 -15.11 11.12
N GLU A 500 39.50 -16.25 10.68
CA GLU A 500 40.24 -17.35 10.05
C GLU A 500 41.01 -16.86 8.81
N SER A 501 40.36 -16.07 7.95
CA SER A 501 40.99 -15.44 6.79
C SER A 501 42.10 -14.45 7.20
N VAL A 502 41.87 -13.56 8.17
CA VAL A 502 42.91 -12.64 8.69
C VAL A 502 44.10 -13.40 9.26
N ASP A 503 43.88 -14.46 10.03
CA ASP A 503 44.95 -15.26 10.61
C ASP A 503 45.75 -16.04 9.57
N ASN A 504 45.20 -16.27 8.38
CA ASN A 504 45.95 -16.79 7.24
C ASN A 504 46.73 -15.68 6.53
N LEU A 505 46.13 -14.50 6.32
CA LEU A 505 46.85 -13.33 5.78
C LEU A 505 47.99 -12.83 6.68
N LYS A 506 47.85 -12.96 8.01
CA LYS A 506 48.91 -12.66 9.00
C LYS A 506 50.17 -13.53 8.84
N LYS A 507 50.06 -14.67 8.15
CA LYS A 507 51.16 -15.62 7.87
C LYS A 507 51.76 -15.42 6.47
N ASP A 508 51.09 -14.71 5.57
CA ASP A 508 51.54 -14.49 4.19
C ASP A 508 52.57 -13.33 4.14
N PRO A 509 53.84 -13.57 3.74
CA PRO A 509 54.84 -12.52 3.65
C PRO A 509 54.52 -11.45 2.59
N ASN A 510 53.60 -11.70 1.67
CA ASN A 510 53.16 -10.74 0.65
C ASN A 510 52.11 -9.74 1.16
N VAL A 511 51.51 -9.98 2.33
CA VAL A 511 50.50 -9.09 2.92
C VAL A 511 51.16 -8.16 3.94
N PRO A 512 51.25 -6.85 3.68
CA PRO A 512 51.90 -5.93 4.61
C PRO A 512 51.01 -5.71 5.84
N ARG A 513 51.61 -5.84 7.04
CA ARG A 513 50.88 -5.77 8.33
C ARG A 513 50.00 -4.53 8.50
N TYR A 514 50.41 -3.38 7.96
CA TYR A 514 49.59 -2.15 8.03
C TYR A 514 48.22 -2.30 7.37
N ALA A 515 48.10 -3.10 6.30
CA ALA A 515 46.84 -3.31 5.60
C ALA A 515 45.83 -4.11 6.45
N ILE A 516 46.33 -5.03 7.29
CA ILE A 516 45.52 -5.74 8.29
C ILE A 516 45.13 -4.78 9.42
N THR A 517 46.04 -3.91 9.87
CA THR A 517 45.71 -2.84 10.84
C THR A 517 44.64 -1.88 10.31
N ASP A 518 44.72 -1.49 9.03
CA ASP A 518 43.75 -0.60 8.38
C ASP A 518 42.41 -1.29 8.13
N PHE A 519 42.40 -2.60 7.85
CA PHE A 519 41.18 -3.42 7.85
C PHE A 519 40.47 -3.37 9.21
N TYR A 520 41.19 -3.57 10.33
CA TYR A 520 40.59 -3.48 11.66
C TYR A 520 40.10 -2.05 11.99
N LYS A 521 40.83 -1.00 11.59
CA LYS A 521 40.35 0.40 11.69
C LYS A 521 39.05 0.62 10.92
N SER A 522 38.92 0.09 9.69
CA SER A 522 37.68 0.17 8.90
C SER A 522 36.52 -0.57 9.58
N CYS A 523 36.78 -1.74 10.18
CA CYS A 523 35.77 -2.48 10.94
C CYS A 523 35.34 -1.74 12.22
N GLN A 524 36.29 -1.16 12.97
CA GLN A 524 36.00 -0.32 14.14
C GLN A 524 35.19 0.91 13.75
N ALA A 525 35.60 1.63 12.70
CA ALA A 525 34.89 2.80 12.18
C ALA A 525 33.50 2.45 11.66
N PHE A 526 33.31 1.27 11.06
CA PHE A 526 31.99 0.73 10.70
C PHE A 526 31.12 0.56 11.96
N TYR A 527 31.61 -0.15 12.98
CA TYR A 527 30.82 -0.41 14.19
C TYR A 527 30.42 0.88 14.91
N ILE A 528 31.38 1.79 15.14
CA ILE A 528 31.12 3.11 15.72
C ILE A 528 30.08 3.88 14.91
N GLN A 529 30.19 3.88 13.58
CA GLN A 529 29.24 4.58 12.72
C GLN A 529 27.84 3.96 12.76
N LEU A 530 27.74 2.63 12.90
CA LEU A 530 26.48 1.92 13.00
C LEU A 530 25.80 2.18 14.35
N THR A 531 26.48 1.95 15.48
CA THR A 531 25.91 2.16 16.82
C THR A 531 25.46 3.59 17.03
N THR A 532 26.32 4.56 16.68
CA THR A 532 26.02 5.99 16.82
C THR A 532 24.83 6.42 15.96
N ASP A 533 24.72 5.93 14.72
CA ASP A 533 23.60 6.31 13.84
C ASP A 533 22.28 5.59 14.18
N ILE A 534 22.33 4.40 14.80
CA ILE A 534 21.15 3.74 15.37
C ILE A 534 20.62 4.60 16.54
N THR A 535 21.47 4.91 17.51
CA THR A 535 21.10 5.74 18.68
C THR A 535 20.59 7.12 18.28
N GLN A 536 21.13 7.74 17.22
CA GLN A 536 20.65 9.02 16.70
C GLN A 536 19.30 8.96 15.96
N ARG A 537 18.80 7.77 15.61
CA ARG A 537 17.50 7.59 14.92
C ARG A 537 16.38 7.15 15.85
N PHE A 538 16.70 6.25 16.78
CA PHE A 538 15.73 5.65 17.70
C PHE A 538 15.52 6.53 18.93
N ASP A 539 14.45 7.33 18.86
CA ASP A 539 13.96 8.14 19.97
C ASP A 539 12.93 7.34 20.78
N PHE A 540 13.22 7.15 22.07
CA PHE A 540 12.36 6.45 23.04
C PHE A 540 11.90 7.38 24.18
N SER A 541 11.88 8.70 23.95
CA SER A 541 11.46 9.71 24.94
C SER A 541 9.94 9.81 25.17
N ASP A 542 9.11 9.33 24.23
CA ASP A 542 7.65 9.27 24.41
C ASP A 542 7.31 8.36 25.60
N THR A 543 6.50 8.85 26.54
CA THR A 543 6.11 8.14 27.76
C THR A 543 5.37 6.82 27.48
N LEU A 544 4.85 6.62 26.27
CA LEU A 544 4.44 5.32 25.74
C LEU A 544 5.43 4.19 26.05
N PHE A 545 6.74 4.43 25.86
CA PHE A 545 7.78 3.42 26.08
C PHE A 545 8.03 3.07 27.55
N SER A 546 7.43 3.80 28.50
CA SER A 546 7.47 3.47 29.93
C SER A 546 6.43 2.42 30.36
N PHE A 547 5.41 2.17 29.53
CA PHE A 547 4.32 1.24 29.87
C PHE A 547 3.88 0.30 28.74
N ILE A 548 4.32 0.49 27.48
CA ILE A 548 3.97 -0.38 26.34
C ILE A 548 4.27 -1.87 26.58
N SER A 549 5.23 -2.18 27.46
CA SER A 549 5.57 -3.56 27.86
C SER A 549 4.44 -4.27 28.61
N LEU A 550 3.42 -3.57 29.12
CA LEU A 550 2.27 -4.17 29.82
C LEU A 550 1.44 -5.13 28.95
N VAL A 551 1.60 -5.10 27.62
CA VAL A 551 0.96 -6.09 26.73
C VAL A 551 1.65 -7.46 26.81
N ASN A 552 2.89 -7.54 27.29
CA ASN A 552 3.63 -8.79 27.47
C ASN A 552 3.03 -9.60 28.65
N PRO A 553 2.61 -10.86 28.45
CA PRO A 553 2.01 -11.68 29.50
C PRO A 553 2.85 -11.76 30.78
N SER A 554 4.17 -11.96 30.65
CA SER A 554 5.11 -12.00 31.78
C SER A 554 5.17 -10.71 32.61
N GLU A 555 4.81 -9.54 32.05
CA GLU A 555 4.76 -8.28 32.80
C GLU A 555 3.37 -7.99 33.38
N ALA A 556 2.32 -8.41 32.66
CA ALA A 556 0.93 -8.28 33.07
C ALA A 556 0.60 -9.17 34.28
N GLN A 557 0.96 -10.47 34.22
CA GLN A 557 0.74 -11.41 35.33
C GLN A 557 1.47 -10.99 36.62
N GLN A 558 2.63 -10.37 36.49
CA GLN A 558 3.43 -9.87 37.62
C GLN A 558 2.98 -8.50 38.14
N LEU A 559 1.94 -7.89 37.55
CA LEU A 559 1.44 -6.55 37.87
C LEU A 559 2.56 -5.48 37.95
N LYS A 560 3.56 -5.56 37.06
CA LYS A 560 4.73 -4.65 37.09
C LYS A 560 4.30 -3.18 37.00
N VAL A 561 3.36 -2.91 36.09
CA VAL A 561 2.66 -1.62 36.00
C VAL A 561 1.52 -1.63 37.02
N LYS A 562 1.69 -0.93 38.15
CA LYS A 562 0.74 -0.95 39.28
C LYS A 562 -0.59 -0.23 39.04
N SER A 563 -0.73 0.56 37.99
CA SER A 563 -1.97 1.26 37.62
C SER A 563 -1.93 1.70 36.16
N LEU A 564 -3.09 1.70 35.49
CA LEU A 564 -3.24 2.12 34.09
C LEU A 564 -3.48 3.62 33.90
N LYS A 565 -3.40 4.44 34.98
CA LYS A 565 -3.50 5.90 34.89
C LYS A 565 -2.55 6.56 33.86
N PRO A 566 -1.27 6.16 33.70
CA PRO A 566 -0.39 6.75 32.69
C PRO A 566 -0.87 6.51 31.24
N LEU A 567 -1.55 5.39 30.99
CA LEU A 567 -2.12 5.06 29.68
C LEU A 567 -3.25 6.03 29.33
N LEU A 568 -4.18 6.27 30.26
CA LEU A 568 -5.27 7.24 30.10
C LEU A 568 -4.73 8.67 29.90
N GLN A 569 -3.72 9.07 30.66
CA GLN A 569 -3.05 10.37 30.49
C GLN A 569 -2.36 10.51 29.13
N ARG A 570 -1.81 9.42 28.58
CA ARG A 570 -1.17 9.41 27.26
C ARG A 570 -2.19 9.36 26.10
N PHE A 571 -3.35 8.72 26.30
CA PHE A 571 -4.44 8.59 25.33
C PHE A 571 -5.83 8.86 25.96
N PRO A 572 -6.22 10.12 26.22
CA PRO A 572 -7.49 10.46 26.86
C PRO A 572 -8.74 10.00 26.08
N ILE A 573 -8.60 9.72 24.77
CA ILE A 573 -9.65 9.14 23.93
C ILE A 573 -10.21 7.80 24.47
N LEU A 574 -9.46 7.08 25.32
CA LEU A 574 -9.96 5.90 26.03
C LEU A 574 -11.13 6.21 26.96
N GLU A 575 -11.17 7.39 27.58
CA GLU A 575 -12.22 7.76 28.56
C GLU A 575 -13.60 7.91 27.92
N ASN A 576 -13.68 7.97 26.58
CA ASN A 576 -14.95 7.88 25.82
C ASN A 576 -15.56 6.46 25.80
N VAL A 577 -14.82 5.42 26.18
CA VAL A 577 -15.25 4.00 26.13
C VAL A 577 -14.90 3.17 27.38
N VAL A 578 -14.03 3.66 28.27
CA VAL A 578 -13.70 2.98 29.54
C VAL A 578 -14.04 3.83 30.76
N THR A 579 -14.42 3.19 31.86
CA THR A 579 -14.49 3.83 33.18
C THR A 579 -13.14 3.67 33.88
N SER A 580 -12.45 4.77 34.19
CA SER A 580 -11.05 4.75 34.66
C SER A 580 -10.80 3.87 35.91
N GLN A 581 -11.75 3.84 36.86
CA GLN A 581 -11.67 2.93 38.02
C GLN A 581 -11.84 1.46 37.62
N LYS A 582 -12.87 1.13 36.82
CA LYS A 582 -13.12 -0.25 36.35
C LYS A 582 -11.96 -0.80 35.52
N LEU A 583 -11.28 0.05 34.76
CA LEU A 583 -10.08 -0.35 34.02
C LEU A 583 -8.94 -0.78 34.96
N ASP A 584 -8.72 -0.03 36.05
CA ASP A 584 -7.69 -0.35 37.04
C ASP A 584 -8.08 -1.58 37.90
N ASP A 585 -9.38 -1.72 38.20
CA ASP A 585 -9.94 -2.91 38.87
C ASP A 585 -9.84 -4.18 38.00
N GLU A 586 -10.18 -4.10 36.71
CA GLU A 586 -10.06 -5.21 35.75
C GLU A 586 -8.60 -5.63 35.57
N TRP A 587 -7.67 -4.68 35.52
CA TRP A 587 -6.22 -4.94 35.47
C TRP A 587 -5.72 -5.66 36.73
N ARG A 588 -6.21 -5.27 37.91
CA ARG A 588 -5.90 -5.96 39.18
C ARG A 588 -6.54 -7.34 39.26
N ALA A 589 -7.78 -7.50 38.79
CA ALA A 589 -8.46 -8.79 38.76
C ALA A 589 -7.80 -9.77 37.78
N HIS A 590 -7.30 -9.28 36.64
CA HIS A 590 -6.46 -10.04 35.72
C HIS A 590 -5.17 -10.55 36.38
N ALA A 591 -4.54 -9.74 37.21
CA ALA A 591 -3.35 -10.11 38.00
C ALA A 591 -3.62 -11.17 39.10
N MET A 592 -4.88 -11.53 39.37
CA MET A 592 -5.30 -12.48 40.41
C MET A 592 -5.93 -13.77 39.84
N LEU A 593 -5.82 -14.01 38.52
CA LEU A 593 -6.33 -15.21 37.87
C LEU A 593 -5.42 -16.43 38.13
N ASP A 594 -6.02 -17.62 38.23
CA ASP A 594 -5.26 -18.87 38.12
C ASP A 594 -4.90 -19.13 36.65
N TYR A 595 -3.72 -18.65 36.26
CA TYR A 595 -3.18 -18.83 34.91
C TYR A 595 -3.03 -20.30 34.53
N SER A 596 -2.72 -21.17 35.52
CA SER A 596 -2.48 -22.60 35.29
C SER A 596 -3.77 -23.33 34.93
N ALA A 597 -4.85 -23.10 35.66
CA ALA A 597 -6.17 -23.67 35.38
C ALA A 597 -6.79 -23.13 34.08
N LEU A 598 -6.45 -21.89 33.69
CA LEU A 598 -6.95 -21.23 32.48
C LEU A 598 -6.09 -21.49 31.22
N GLY A 599 -4.98 -22.21 31.32
CA GLY A 599 -4.07 -22.45 30.18
C GLY A 599 -3.44 -21.17 29.62
N LEU A 600 -3.25 -20.17 30.48
CA LEU A 600 -2.60 -18.89 30.21
C LEU A 600 -1.11 -19.03 30.57
N LYS A 601 -0.21 -18.61 29.68
CA LYS A 601 1.24 -18.64 29.94
C LYS A 601 1.87 -17.26 29.87
N ASP A 602 3.00 -17.11 30.54
CA ASP A 602 3.82 -15.90 30.55
C ASP A 602 4.77 -15.80 29.33
N ASP A 603 5.09 -16.93 28.69
CA ASP A 603 5.89 -17.04 27.46
C ASP A 603 5.10 -16.89 26.14
N GLU A 604 3.77 -16.75 26.23
CA GLU A 604 2.87 -16.74 25.08
C GLU A 604 2.93 -15.43 24.28
N ASP A 605 2.59 -15.50 23.00
CA ASP A 605 2.43 -14.31 22.16
C ASP A 605 1.33 -13.38 22.73
N PRO A 606 1.58 -12.06 22.87
CA PRO A 606 0.62 -11.11 23.44
C PRO A 606 -0.77 -11.13 22.81
N GLU A 607 -0.89 -11.19 21.48
CA GLU A 607 -2.20 -11.24 20.82
C GLU A 607 -2.94 -12.52 21.20
N THR A 608 -2.24 -13.65 21.15
CA THR A 608 -2.80 -14.97 21.50
C THR A 608 -3.24 -15.04 22.96
N TYR A 609 -2.42 -14.52 23.87
CA TYR A 609 -2.70 -14.44 25.31
C TYR A 609 -3.93 -13.56 25.61
N TRP A 610 -3.92 -12.31 25.13
CA TRP A 610 -5.02 -11.39 25.38
C TRP A 610 -6.32 -11.85 24.71
N ALA A 611 -6.24 -12.53 23.55
CA ALA A 611 -7.40 -13.15 22.92
C ALA A 611 -8.06 -14.26 23.77
N LYS A 612 -7.29 -14.97 24.62
CA LYS A 612 -7.84 -15.88 25.65
C LYS A 612 -8.48 -15.10 26.80
N VAL A 613 -7.76 -14.12 27.37
CA VAL A 613 -8.24 -13.30 28.50
C VAL A 613 -9.58 -12.62 28.17
N PHE A 614 -9.71 -12.04 26.97
CA PHE A 614 -10.95 -11.40 26.50
C PHE A 614 -12.02 -12.37 26.00
N ARG A 615 -11.87 -13.68 26.25
CA ARG A 615 -12.94 -14.69 26.12
C ARG A 615 -13.39 -15.22 27.48
N LEU A 616 -12.74 -14.82 28.59
CA LEU A 616 -13.12 -15.21 29.94
C LEU A 616 -14.46 -14.58 30.33
N LYS A 617 -15.33 -15.40 30.92
CA LYS A 617 -16.68 -15.05 31.33
C LYS A 617 -16.87 -15.34 32.81
N ASN A 618 -17.62 -14.47 33.48
CA ASN A 618 -18.01 -14.68 34.87
C ASN A 618 -19.11 -15.76 34.98
N SER A 619 -19.50 -16.10 36.22
CA SER A 619 -20.55 -17.08 36.52
C SER A 619 -21.94 -16.74 35.94
N ALA A 620 -22.17 -15.49 35.51
CA ALA A 620 -23.39 -15.06 34.82
C ALA A 620 -23.26 -15.08 33.28
N GLY A 621 -22.13 -15.53 32.73
CA GLY A 621 -21.89 -15.63 31.28
C GLY A 621 -21.48 -14.33 30.58
N HIS A 622 -21.30 -13.23 31.33
CA HIS A 622 -20.84 -11.94 30.83
C HIS A 622 -19.31 -11.90 30.73
N GLU A 623 -18.77 -11.15 29.75
CA GLU A 623 -17.32 -10.95 29.60
C GLU A 623 -16.72 -10.23 30.83
N MET A 624 -15.52 -10.64 31.25
CA MET A 624 -14.92 -10.16 32.51
C MET A 624 -14.10 -8.88 32.40
N PHE A 625 -13.54 -8.58 31.22
CA PHE A 625 -12.42 -7.65 31.06
C PHE A 625 -12.65 -6.63 29.92
N LEU A 626 -13.83 -6.02 29.86
CA LEU A 626 -14.27 -5.19 28.73
C LEU A 626 -13.57 -3.81 28.68
N ASN A 627 -13.31 -3.16 29.82
CA ASN A 627 -12.56 -1.90 29.85
C ASN A 627 -11.09 -2.16 29.46
N LEU A 628 -10.52 -3.24 29.99
CA LEU A 628 -9.16 -3.69 29.68
C LEU A 628 -9.02 -4.12 28.20
N LYS A 629 -10.06 -4.69 27.59
CA LYS A 629 -10.12 -5.01 26.15
C LYS A 629 -9.85 -3.77 25.29
N TYR A 630 -10.51 -2.64 25.57
CA TYR A 630 -10.25 -1.38 24.87
C TYR A 630 -8.82 -0.88 25.11
N ALA A 631 -8.37 -0.82 26.36
CA ALA A 631 -7.04 -0.34 26.73
C ALA A 631 -5.89 -1.14 26.07
N ILE A 632 -5.97 -2.48 26.10
CA ILE A 632 -4.97 -3.35 25.47
C ILE A 632 -5.09 -3.31 23.94
N SER A 633 -6.31 -3.33 23.37
CA SER A 633 -6.48 -3.27 21.91
C SER A 633 -5.88 -1.99 21.31
N LEU A 634 -5.99 -0.85 21.99
CA LEU A 634 -5.32 0.40 21.61
C LEU A 634 -3.80 0.20 21.50
N LEU A 635 -3.17 -0.44 22.49
CA LEU A 635 -1.73 -0.68 22.48
C LEU A 635 -1.29 -1.70 21.42
N LEU A 636 -2.11 -2.74 21.17
CA LEU A 636 -1.83 -3.74 20.15
C LEU A 636 -1.97 -3.19 18.72
N VAL A 637 -2.75 -2.12 18.48
CA VAL A 637 -2.81 -1.48 17.15
C VAL A 637 -1.71 -0.46 16.88
N LEU A 638 -0.82 -0.17 17.83
CA LEU A 638 0.26 0.80 17.60
C LEU A 638 1.34 0.22 16.63
N PRO A 639 1.81 1.02 15.65
CA PRO A 639 2.64 0.49 14.57
C PRO A 639 4.12 0.37 14.98
N PHE A 640 4.91 -0.40 14.24
CA PHE A 640 6.35 -0.58 14.49
C PHE A 640 7.22 -0.60 13.22
N SER A 641 6.64 -0.85 12.04
CA SER A 641 7.31 -0.73 10.74
C SER A 641 6.32 -0.53 9.58
N ASN A 642 6.81 -0.07 8.43
CA ASN A 642 6.05 0.05 7.18
C ASN A 642 5.90 -1.27 6.40
N ALA A 643 6.31 -2.42 6.95
CA ALA A 643 6.40 -3.66 6.19
C ALA A 643 5.05 -4.09 5.58
N SER A 644 3.94 -3.68 6.20
CA SER A 644 2.57 -3.75 5.65
C SER A 644 2.42 -3.09 4.28
N VAL A 645 2.81 -1.82 4.15
CA VAL A 645 2.67 -1.03 2.92
C VAL A 645 3.67 -1.50 1.86
N GLU A 646 4.90 -1.84 2.25
CA GLU A 646 5.87 -2.46 1.34
C GLU A 646 5.34 -3.78 0.74
N ARG A 647 4.63 -4.60 1.53
CA ARG A 647 3.92 -5.79 1.02
C ARG A 647 2.80 -5.42 0.04
N LYS A 648 2.02 -4.36 0.28
CA LYS A 648 1.01 -3.88 -0.70
C LYS A 648 1.67 -3.39 -1.99
N PHE A 649 2.82 -2.69 -1.95
CA PHE A 649 3.57 -2.31 -3.16
C PHE A 649 4.08 -3.51 -3.97
N SER A 650 4.47 -4.60 -3.29
CA SER A 650 4.81 -5.86 -3.97
C SER A 650 3.59 -6.47 -4.68
N VAL A 651 2.39 -6.37 -4.09
CA VAL A 651 1.13 -6.76 -4.74
C VAL A 651 0.81 -5.84 -5.93
N LEU A 652 0.95 -4.52 -5.79
CA LEU A 652 0.77 -3.54 -6.88
C LEU A 652 1.65 -3.89 -8.09
N LYS A 653 2.94 -4.17 -7.88
CA LYS A 653 3.88 -4.55 -8.96
C LYS A 653 3.44 -5.80 -9.73
N ASN A 654 2.73 -6.72 -9.07
CA ASN A 654 2.17 -7.93 -9.68
C ASN A 654 0.78 -7.71 -10.33
N LEU A 655 0.13 -6.56 -10.09
CA LEU A 655 -1.16 -6.19 -10.68
C LEU A 655 -1.02 -5.19 -11.85
N LYS A 656 -0.12 -4.20 -11.75
CA LYS A 656 0.32 -3.35 -12.86
C LYS A 656 1.61 -3.94 -13.47
N THR A 657 1.48 -5.05 -14.20
CA THR A 657 2.52 -5.56 -15.12
C THR A 657 2.51 -4.77 -16.44
N GLU A 658 3.50 -4.93 -17.31
CA GLU A 658 3.56 -4.27 -18.64
C GLU A 658 2.25 -4.46 -19.44
N ASN A 659 1.77 -5.70 -19.56
CA ASN A 659 0.49 -6.05 -20.21
C ASN A 659 -0.78 -5.56 -19.48
N ARG A 660 -0.63 -4.88 -18.34
CA ARG A 660 -1.71 -4.40 -17.45
C ARG A 660 -1.47 -2.94 -16.99
N ASN A 661 -0.51 -2.23 -17.56
CA ASN A 661 -0.10 -0.89 -17.11
C ASN A 661 -1.23 0.17 -17.24
N ARG A 662 -2.16 -0.01 -18.18
CA ARG A 662 -3.35 0.85 -18.40
C ARG A 662 -4.49 0.65 -17.39
N LEU A 663 -4.29 -0.07 -16.28
CA LEU A 663 -5.31 -0.19 -15.23
C LEU A 663 -5.44 1.13 -14.45
N GLN A 664 -6.62 1.76 -14.55
CA GLN A 664 -7.02 2.91 -13.73
C GLN A 664 -6.96 2.60 -12.24
N ASN A 665 -6.65 3.60 -11.42
CA ASN A 665 -6.43 3.47 -9.99
C ASN A 665 -7.57 2.72 -9.26
N ASP A 666 -8.84 3.11 -9.44
CA ASP A 666 -9.98 2.42 -8.83
C ASP A 666 -10.02 0.91 -9.12
N SER A 667 -9.57 0.51 -10.31
CA SER A 667 -9.55 -0.90 -10.73
C SER A 667 -8.44 -1.66 -10.00
N VAL A 668 -7.33 -0.98 -9.70
CA VAL A 668 -6.21 -1.51 -8.91
C VAL A 668 -6.59 -1.61 -7.43
N VAL A 669 -7.20 -0.57 -6.86
CA VAL A 669 -7.79 -0.57 -5.50
C VAL A 669 -8.79 -1.71 -5.36
N ALA A 670 -9.75 -1.82 -6.28
CA ALA A 670 -10.75 -2.88 -6.29
C ALA A 670 -10.16 -4.28 -6.43
N LEU A 671 -9.12 -4.44 -7.26
CA LEU A 671 -8.39 -5.72 -7.39
C LEU A 671 -7.65 -6.09 -6.09
N MET A 672 -7.00 -5.13 -5.42
CA MET A 672 -6.33 -5.38 -4.14
C MET A 672 -7.34 -5.72 -3.02
N ALA A 673 -8.41 -4.94 -2.89
CA ALA A 673 -9.49 -5.24 -1.95
C ALA A 673 -10.16 -6.61 -2.21
N SER A 674 -10.45 -6.93 -3.47
CA SER A 674 -11.00 -8.24 -3.85
C SER A 674 -10.03 -9.38 -3.53
N ARG A 675 -8.75 -9.24 -3.90
CA ARG A 675 -7.69 -10.21 -3.64
C ARG A 675 -7.53 -10.48 -2.13
N GLU A 676 -7.55 -9.44 -1.31
CA GLU A 676 -7.39 -9.54 0.14
C GLU A 676 -8.63 -10.14 0.80
N GLY A 677 -9.84 -9.69 0.44
CA GLY A 677 -11.10 -10.22 0.96
C GLY A 677 -11.34 -11.68 0.63
N ILE A 678 -11.07 -12.11 -0.61
CA ILE A 678 -11.15 -13.52 -1.02
C ILE A 678 -10.18 -14.38 -0.19
N LYS A 679 -8.94 -13.93 0.02
CA LYS A 679 -7.96 -14.64 0.86
C LYS A 679 -8.37 -14.70 2.33
N LYS A 680 -8.90 -13.60 2.90
CA LYS A 680 -9.46 -13.59 4.27
C LYS A 680 -10.64 -14.56 4.44
N LYS A 681 -11.41 -14.84 3.38
CA LYS A 681 -12.47 -15.88 3.37
C LYS A 681 -11.97 -17.28 3.01
N GLY A 682 -10.66 -17.55 3.10
CA GLY A 682 -10.06 -18.87 2.89
C GLY A 682 -9.81 -19.23 1.41
N GLY A 683 -9.81 -18.23 0.54
CA GLY A 683 -9.57 -18.36 -0.90
C GLY A 683 -10.81 -18.65 -1.74
N SER A 684 -10.70 -18.49 -3.06
CA SER A 684 -11.85 -18.49 -4.00
C SER A 684 -12.66 -19.79 -4.01
N LEU A 685 -12.08 -20.92 -3.61
CA LEU A 685 -12.80 -22.17 -3.40
C LEU A 685 -13.75 -22.09 -2.19
N LYS A 686 -13.27 -21.59 -1.04
CA LYS A 686 -14.04 -21.48 0.21
C LYS A 686 -14.92 -20.23 0.28
N PHE A 687 -14.59 -19.19 -0.48
CA PHE A 687 -15.38 -17.97 -0.55
C PHE A 687 -16.80 -18.25 -1.07
N GLU A 688 -17.80 -17.81 -0.30
CA GLU A 688 -19.19 -17.76 -0.72
C GLU A 688 -19.68 -16.30 -0.70
N PRO A 689 -20.26 -15.79 -1.80
CA PRO A 689 -20.86 -14.46 -1.82
C PRO A 689 -22.02 -14.33 -0.83
N SER A 690 -22.11 -13.19 -0.16
CA SER A 690 -23.27 -12.86 0.67
C SER A 690 -24.53 -12.61 -0.18
N ASN A 691 -25.72 -12.73 0.42
CA ASN A 691 -26.99 -12.38 -0.23
C ASN A 691 -26.95 -10.95 -0.80
N ASP A 692 -26.35 -10.01 -0.07
CA ASP A 692 -26.06 -8.64 -0.51
C ASP A 692 -25.24 -8.60 -1.81
N MET A 693 -24.10 -9.29 -1.88
CA MET A 693 -23.28 -9.36 -3.11
C MET A 693 -24.04 -9.96 -4.32
N LEU A 694 -24.97 -10.89 -4.07
CA LEU A 694 -25.81 -11.50 -5.10
C LEU A 694 -26.86 -10.53 -5.65
N ILE A 695 -27.50 -9.72 -4.79
CA ILE A 695 -28.59 -8.80 -5.20
C ILE A 695 -28.11 -7.43 -5.68
N ARG A 696 -26.93 -6.94 -5.26
CA ARG A 696 -26.37 -5.63 -5.69
C ARG A 696 -26.34 -5.47 -7.21
N GLN A 697 -26.58 -4.26 -7.71
CA GLN A 697 -26.50 -4.00 -9.15
C GLN A 697 -25.05 -3.82 -9.61
N ILE A 698 -24.60 -4.64 -10.58
CA ILE A 698 -23.24 -4.58 -11.15
C ILE A 698 -22.93 -3.20 -11.74
N TRP A 699 -23.91 -2.58 -12.42
CA TRP A 699 -23.70 -1.39 -13.25
C TRP A 699 -24.06 -0.07 -12.58
N ARG A 700 -24.66 -0.09 -11.39
CA ARG A 700 -24.83 1.14 -10.60
C ARG A 700 -23.54 1.42 -9.84
N ASN A 701 -22.91 2.54 -10.16
CA ASN A 701 -22.01 3.16 -9.21
C ASN A 701 -22.88 3.91 -8.19
N GLU A 702 -23.36 3.19 -7.18
CA GLU A 702 -23.94 3.83 -5.99
C GLU A 702 -22.80 4.55 -5.25
N GLU A 703 -22.76 5.86 -5.47
CA GLU A 703 -22.09 6.85 -4.64
C GLU A 703 -23.18 7.40 -3.71
N LEU A 704 -22.96 7.20 -2.41
CA LEU A 704 -23.75 7.64 -1.26
C LEU A 704 -22.74 8.06 -0.19
#